data_AF-A0AAN6UKU7-F1
#
_entry.id   AF-A0AAN6UKU7-F1
#
_cell.length_a   1.000
_cell.length_b   1.000
_cell.length_c   1.000
_cell.angle_alpha   90.00
_cell.angle_beta   90.00
_cell.angle_gamma   90.00
#
_symmetry.space_group_name_H-M   'P 1'
#
loop_
_entity.id
_entity.type
_entity.pdbx_description
1 polymer ?
#
loop_
_entity_poly.entity_id
_entity_poly.type
_entity_poly.pdbx_seq_one_letter_code
_entity_poly.pdbx_strand_id
1 'polypeptide(L)'
;MEIAAGVISLTWDVFDSTVRIFKFITALVDMPRECEMYRLQLVMEYNRVLAWGKAVGLVDVPQGSTLAVTLGTDSIELVAIVARIQWLLSEFRELNSRYSNEVFPTSRGGAQGTVDDQPTDMDLLKGVSSLAISYEAEKKERTHRRGTNHLRGFFGKTKEVITHPARVRWVAIDKEAFGALLTDIHALTERLHELMQSYRERRIGDITAKTYREMILARNDIEELKDMFDAVTSLISTSANTRKDHLAGHHNAKTLQDLIQLKKISRISETILSHLQNKTTATPSIPDLLSSLGVTVPKYTDATLSASFEWNEPANPSDPNFLLRPRGILATALEGEIPVWIEWKTLGDFAPGSPRDKESALRTVALAQMLHLPKPATLCAPDCVGYFDDREVSGAERYGWVFKMPEGSDYDTRVVSLHAMLGRGRWKPSLGERVRMARRLCEGVLDLHAVNWLHKGIFSENVVFHCHGDAEGDGGGVEGVGYDPEKPLLSGFEFSRPDGTHTTARDADVVWDLYRWPAIQRERPTDRNSRKTYDLYSLGLVLLEVAHWERLDRVMHLGVGRKGGLGDGKVPNVPLEESRSVRGWLLGIMGGAPFEAAGKPNPVKELRNLVGDRYWKAVERCLWAHGEQGFGVEELAEQSNDSSVGILLQEAFTEHVVEELRSVQI
;
A
#
# COMPACT_ATOMS: atom_id res chain seq x y z
N MET A 1 -29.27 -33.34 10.78
CA MET A 1 -29.47 -32.24 9.82
C MET A 1 -30.17 -31.03 10.45
N GLU A 2 -31.15 -31.21 11.35
CA GLU A 2 -31.87 -30.09 11.99
C GLU A 2 -31.00 -29.18 12.85
N ILE A 3 -30.07 -29.73 13.65
CA ILE A 3 -29.14 -28.94 14.49
C ILE A 3 -28.23 -28.05 13.62
N ALA A 4 -27.71 -28.58 12.51
CA ALA A 4 -26.86 -27.83 11.59
C ALA A 4 -27.63 -26.69 10.89
N ALA A 5 -28.88 -26.92 10.51
CA ALA A 5 -29.75 -25.88 9.96
C ALA A 5 -30.07 -24.78 10.99
N GLY A 6 -30.30 -25.17 12.25
CA GLY A 6 -30.51 -24.24 13.36
C GLY A 6 -29.30 -23.36 13.66
N VAL A 7 -28.10 -23.95 13.72
CA VAL A 7 -26.84 -23.21 13.91
C VAL A 7 -26.62 -22.20 12.78
N ILE A 8 -26.82 -22.60 11.52
CA ILE A 8 -26.68 -21.71 10.35
C ILE A 8 -27.61 -20.50 10.48
N SER A 9 -28.90 -20.72 10.76
CA SER A 9 -29.86 -19.61 10.89
C SER A 9 -29.47 -18.67 12.03
N LEU A 10 -29.09 -19.24 13.18
CA LEU A 10 -28.66 -18.47 14.34
C LEU A 10 -27.39 -17.66 14.05
N THR A 11 -26.40 -18.22 13.36
CA THR A 11 -25.17 -17.50 12.98
C THR A 11 -25.50 -16.24 12.17
N TRP A 12 -26.38 -16.38 11.18
CA TRP A 12 -26.81 -15.25 10.34
C TRP A 12 -27.52 -14.18 11.16
N ASP A 13 -28.49 -14.56 12.00
CA ASP A 13 -29.28 -13.62 12.79
C ASP A 13 -28.42 -12.87 13.81
N VAL A 14 -27.54 -13.59 14.52
CA VAL A 14 -26.60 -13.02 15.48
C VAL A 14 -25.62 -12.08 14.78
N PHE A 15 -25.02 -12.50 13.66
CA PHE A 15 -24.08 -11.66 12.89
C PHE A 15 -24.74 -10.39 12.35
N ASP A 16 -25.92 -10.49 11.73
CA ASP A 16 -26.63 -9.31 11.21
C ASP A 16 -27.05 -8.36 12.33
N SER A 17 -27.49 -8.88 13.48
CA SER A 17 -27.76 -8.06 14.65
C SER A 17 -26.50 -7.36 15.16
N THR A 18 -25.37 -8.06 15.25
CA THR A 18 -24.09 -7.49 15.69
C THR A 18 -23.64 -6.37 14.78
N VAL A 19 -23.65 -6.58 13.46
CA VAL A 19 -23.27 -5.57 12.45
C VAL A 19 -24.13 -4.32 12.56
N ARG A 20 -25.45 -4.47 12.73
CA ARG A 20 -26.36 -3.32 12.89
C ARG A 20 -26.06 -2.51 14.15
N ILE A 21 -25.71 -3.18 15.26
CA ILE A 21 -25.39 -2.47 16.51
C ILE A 21 -24.05 -1.74 16.38
N PHE A 22 -23.02 -2.37 15.79
CA PHE A 22 -21.77 -1.69 15.47
C PHE A 22 -22.03 -0.43 14.65
N LYS A 23 -22.73 -0.55 13.52
CA LYS A 23 -23.07 0.58 12.65
C LYS A 23 -23.76 1.70 13.44
N PHE A 24 -24.75 1.35 14.27
CA PHE A 24 -25.47 2.31 15.10
C PHE A 24 -24.53 3.06 16.05
N ILE A 25 -23.67 2.35 16.79
CA ILE A 25 -22.77 2.97 17.77
C ILE A 25 -21.71 3.83 17.07
N THR A 26 -21.17 3.37 15.93
CA THR A 26 -20.21 4.15 15.13
C THR A 26 -20.82 5.41 14.52
N ALA A 27 -22.15 5.45 14.34
CA ALA A 27 -22.87 6.58 13.75
C ALA A 27 -23.41 7.58 14.79
N LEU A 28 -23.12 7.39 16.09
CA LEU A 28 -23.47 8.34 17.13
C LEU A 28 -22.77 9.70 16.92
N VAL A 29 -23.51 10.77 17.22
CA VAL A 29 -23.09 12.17 17.00
C VAL A 29 -22.71 12.82 18.33
N ASP A 30 -21.96 13.92 18.29
CA ASP A 30 -21.51 14.69 19.46
C ASP A 30 -20.63 13.87 20.43
N MET A 31 -19.88 12.89 19.92
CA MET A 31 -18.85 12.20 20.69
C MET A 31 -17.71 13.17 21.03
N PRO A 32 -17.25 13.26 22.30
CA PRO A 32 -16.11 14.10 22.65
C PRO A 32 -14.85 13.69 21.88
N ARG A 33 -14.04 14.67 21.47
CA ARG A 33 -12.78 14.43 20.74
C ARG A 33 -11.84 13.46 21.47
N GLU A 34 -11.85 13.49 22.80
CA GLU A 34 -11.08 12.57 23.65
C GLU A 34 -11.45 11.08 23.50
N CYS A 35 -12.59 10.79 22.90
CA CYS A 35 -13.08 9.44 22.64
C CYS A 35 -12.92 9.01 21.17
N GLU A 36 -12.37 9.86 20.29
CA GLU A 36 -12.21 9.55 18.87
C GLU A 36 -11.31 8.34 18.64
N MET A 37 -10.25 8.20 19.45
CA MET A 37 -9.41 7.00 19.47
C MET A 37 -10.23 5.73 19.69
N TYR A 38 -11.16 5.74 20.65
CA TYR A 38 -12.01 4.59 20.95
C TYR A 38 -13.04 4.32 19.85
N ARG A 39 -13.55 5.37 19.19
CA ARG A 39 -14.40 5.23 17.99
C ARG A 39 -13.65 4.52 16.87
N LEU A 40 -12.38 4.89 16.63
CA LEU A 40 -11.53 4.24 15.64
C LEU A 40 -11.24 2.78 16.00
N GLN A 41 -11.01 2.47 17.28
CA GLN A 41 -10.89 1.08 17.74
C GLN A 41 -12.18 0.28 17.49
N LEU A 42 -13.34 0.85 17.82
CA LEU A 42 -14.63 0.22 17.52
C LEU A 42 -14.81 -0.05 16.02
N VAL A 43 -14.41 0.89 15.17
CA VAL A 43 -14.44 0.76 13.71
C VAL A 43 -13.50 -0.35 13.24
N MET A 44 -12.30 -0.47 13.82
CA MET A 44 -11.36 -1.55 13.50
C MET A 44 -11.93 -2.91 13.89
N GLU A 45 -12.51 -3.04 15.08
CA GLU A 45 -13.14 -4.29 15.54
C GLU A 45 -14.38 -4.65 14.73
N TYR A 46 -15.18 -3.65 14.36
CA TYR A 46 -16.30 -3.82 13.44
C TYR A 46 -15.85 -4.42 12.10
N ASN A 47 -14.79 -3.85 11.50
CA ASN A 47 -14.24 -4.33 10.24
C ASN A 47 -13.61 -5.73 10.36
N ARG A 48 -12.98 -6.07 11.49
CA ARG A 48 -12.46 -7.42 11.76
C ARG A 48 -13.59 -8.46 11.86
N VAL A 49 -14.72 -8.10 12.47
CA VAL A 49 -15.92 -8.96 12.51
C VAL A 49 -16.53 -9.11 11.11
N LEU A 50 -16.60 -8.04 10.32
CA LEU A 50 -17.02 -8.11 8.92
C LEU A 50 -16.08 -8.98 8.06
N ALA A 51 -14.76 -8.88 8.28
CA ALA A 51 -13.77 -9.67 7.57
C ALA A 51 -13.96 -11.17 7.83
N TRP A 52 -14.21 -11.54 9.09
CA TRP A 52 -14.64 -12.88 9.46
C TRP A 52 -15.92 -13.28 8.73
N GLY A 53 -16.96 -12.42 8.77
CA GLY A 53 -18.23 -12.65 8.09
C GLY A 53 -18.06 -12.91 6.60
N LYS A 54 -17.24 -12.11 5.90
CA LYS A 54 -16.94 -12.31 4.48
C LYS A 54 -16.15 -13.60 4.25
N ALA A 55 -15.20 -13.92 5.13
CA ALA A 55 -14.41 -15.13 5.04
C ALA A 55 -15.28 -16.41 5.11
N VAL A 56 -16.34 -16.40 5.93
CA VAL A 56 -17.25 -17.54 6.09
C VAL A 56 -18.45 -17.53 5.12
N GLY A 57 -18.63 -16.46 4.34
CA GLY A 57 -19.74 -16.32 3.38
C GLY A 57 -21.04 -15.78 3.97
N LEU A 58 -20.94 -14.96 5.02
CA LEU A 58 -22.04 -14.22 5.65
C LEU A 58 -22.23 -12.80 5.06
N VAL A 59 -21.29 -12.33 4.23
CA VAL A 59 -21.42 -11.06 3.52
C VAL A 59 -22.01 -11.32 2.15
N ASP A 60 -21.26 -12.06 1.31
CA ASP A 60 -21.64 -12.42 -0.05
C ASP A 60 -22.86 -13.36 -0.07
N VAL A 61 -23.82 -13.18 -0.99
CA VAL A 61 -24.97 -14.09 -1.16
C VAL A 61 -24.55 -15.35 -1.93
N PRO A 62 -24.29 -16.51 -1.30
CA PRO A 62 -23.72 -17.64 -2.02
C PRO A 62 -24.82 -18.40 -2.78
N GLN A 63 -24.46 -19.04 -3.89
CA GLN A 63 -25.30 -20.03 -4.59
C GLN A 63 -25.30 -21.35 -3.80
N GLY A 64 -25.95 -21.36 -2.63
CA GLY A 64 -26.01 -22.50 -1.70
C GLY A 64 -25.47 -22.18 -0.30
N SER A 65 -25.85 -22.97 0.71
CA SER A 65 -25.36 -22.76 2.09
C SER A 65 -24.07 -23.55 2.34
N THR A 66 -22.92 -22.95 2.05
CA THR A 66 -21.59 -23.51 2.41
C THR A 66 -21.18 -23.20 3.85
N LEU A 67 -22.03 -22.49 4.60
CA LEU A 67 -21.70 -21.95 5.93
C LEU A 67 -21.27 -23.03 6.94
N ALA A 68 -21.92 -24.19 6.95
CA ALA A 68 -21.51 -25.29 7.84
C ALA A 68 -20.09 -25.79 7.53
N VAL A 69 -19.69 -25.80 6.26
CA VAL A 69 -18.34 -26.20 5.84
C VAL A 69 -17.33 -25.10 6.21
N THR A 70 -17.68 -23.83 6.02
CA THR A 70 -16.79 -22.69 6.28
C THR A 70 -16.62 -22.36 7.76
N LEU A 71 -17.62 -22.63 8.61
CA LEU A 71 -17.49 -22.52 10.07
C LEU A 71 -16.66 -23.66 10.66
N GLY A 72 -16.62 -24.83 10.01
CA GLY A 72 -15.83 -25.96 10.48
C GLY A 72 -16.33 -26.57 11.79
N THR A 73 -15.41 -27.16 12.55
CA THR A 73 -15.68 -27.91 13.79
C THR A 73 -16.13 -27.02 14.95
N ASP A 74 -15.63 -25.79 15.01
CA ASP A 74 -15.79 -24.88 16.16
C ASP A 74 -17.00 -23.94 15.99
N SER A 75 -17.95 -24.32 15.12
CA SER A 75 -19.12 -23.51 14.76
C SER A 75 -19.94 -22.98 15.95
N ILE A 76 -20.09 -23.77 17.02
CA ILE A 76 -20.84 -23.37 18.22
C ILE A 76 -20.06 -22.31 19.01
N GLU A 77 -18.75 -22.49 19.18
CA GLU A 77 -17.90 -21.53 19.89
C GLU A 77 -17.82 -20.20 19.12
N LEU A 78 -17.63 -20.26 17.79
CA LEU A 78 -17.65 -19.09 16.92
C LEU A 78 -18.95 -18.30 17.04
N VAL A 79 -20.11 -18.97 16.99
CA VAL A 79 -21.42 -18.31 17.16
C VAL A 79 -21.58 -17.73 18.57
N ALA A 80 -21.13 -18.44 19.60
CA ALA A 80 -21.18 -17.96 20.98
C ALA A 80 -20.34 -16.69 21.17
N ILE A 81 -19.17 -16.61 20.53
CA ILE A 81 -18.31 -15.40 20.55
C ILE A 81 -19.03 -14.22 19.90
N VAL A 82 -19.59 -14.40 18.70
CA VAL A 82 -20.33 -13.30 18.03
C VAL A 82 -21.56 -12.88 18.84
N ALA A 83 -22.26 -13.83 19.47
CA ALA A 83 -23.39 -13.54 20.36
C ALA A 83 -22.93 -12.78 21.62
N ARG A 84 -21.74 -13.09 22.16
CA ARG A 84 -21.17 -12.35 23.28
C ARG A 84 -20.81 -10.92 22.90
N ILE A 85 -20.21 -10.71 21.72
CA ILE A 85 -19.96 -9.36 21.16
C ILE A 85 -21.28 -8.61 21.00
N GLN A 86 -22.31 -9.25 20.41
CA GLN A 86 -23.65 -8.68 20.26
C GLN A 86 -24.22 -8.19 21.60
N TRP A 87 -24.10 -9.03 22.64
CA TRP A 87 -24.63 -8.76 23.97
C TRP A 87 -23.91 -7.56 24.60
N LEU A 88 -22.57 -7.54 24.59
CA LEU A 88 -21.76 -6.44 25.11
C LEU A 88 -22.12 -5.10 24.46
N LEU A 89 -22.23 -5.08 23.13
CA LEU A 89 -22.64 -3.90 22.38
C LEU A 89 -24.08 -3.47 22.69
N SER A 90 -24.98 -4.44 22.91
CA SER A 90 -26.38 -4.16 23.26
C SER A 90 -26.51 -3.54 24.64
N GLU A 91 -25.77 -4.06 25.62
CA GLU A 91 -25.71 -3.54 26.98
C GLU A 91 -25.18 -2.10 26.99
N PHE A 92 -24.08 -1.86 26.27
CA PHE A 92 -23.53 -0.53 26.07
C PHE A 92 -24.54 0.45 25.44
N ARG A 93 -25.24 0.02 24.39
CA ARG A 93 -26.29 0.81 23.74
C ARG A 93 -27.42 1.16 24.70
N GLU A 94 -27.89 0.19 25.48
CA GLU A 94 -28.98 0.41 26.44
C GLU A 94 -28.59 1.42 27.51
N LEU A 95 -27.37 1.30 28.07
CA LEU A 95 -26.83 2.27 29.01
C LEU A 95 -26.81 3.68 28.39
N ASN A 96 -26.25 3.83 27.19
CA ASN A 96 -26.17 5.12 26.51
C ASN A 96 -27.58 5.72 26.23
N SER A 97 -28.55 4.87 25.85
CA SER A 97 -29.93 5.32 25.58
C SER A 97 -30.67 5.80 26.82
N ARG A 98 -30.39 5.23 28.00
CA ARG A 98 -31.00 5.65 29.28
C ARG A 98 -30.48 7.03 29.67
N TYR A 99 -29.16 7.23 29.61
CA TYR A 99 -28.55 8.52 29.91
C TYR A 99 -28.95 9.63 28.92
N SER A 100 -29.09 9.30 27.63
CA SER A 100 -29.57 10.26 26.62
C SER A 100 -30.96 10.82 26.94
N ASN A 101 -31.87 9.97 27.43
CA ASN A 101 -33.22 10.37 27.84
C ASN A 101 -33.26 11.13 29.17
N GLU A 102 -32.29 10.91 30.06
CA GLU A 102 -32.20 11.54 31.39
C GLU A 102 -31.55 12.94 31.34
N VAL A 103 -30.52 13.14 30.50
CA VAL A 103 -29.81 14.43 30.36
C VAL A 103 -30.56 15.40 29.45
N PHE A 104 -31.31 14.89 28.47
CA PHE A 104 -32.16 15.69 27.59
C PHE A 104 -33.61 15.19 27.68
N PRO A 105 -34.38 15.61 28.70
CA PRO A 105 -35.80 15.32 28.74
C PRO A 105 -36.43 15.93 27.49
N THR A 106 -37.17 15.14 26.72
CA THR A 106 -37.84 15.56 25.48
C THR A 106 -38.55 16.90 25.63
N SER A 107 -37.94 17.99 25.16
CA SER A 107 -38.65 19.23 24.85
C SER A 107 -39.44 19.00 23.57
N ARG A 108 -40.71 18.63 23.72
CA ARG A 108 -41.73 18.89 22.71
C ARG A 108 -41.89 20.40 22.56
N GLY A 109 -41.05 21.03 21.76
CA GLY A 109 -41.12 22.46 21.47
C GLY A 109 -40.38 22.75 20.17
N GLY A 110 -41.12 23.14 19.14
CA GLY A 110 -40.63 23.27 17.77
C GLY A 110 -39.44 24.22 17.62
N ALA A 111 -38.43 23.76 16.91
CA ALA A 111 -37.51 24.60 16.17
C ALA A 111 -37.24 23.89 14.84
N GLN A 112 -37.83 24.44 13.78
CA GLN A 112 -37.63 24.00 12.41
C GLN A 112 -36.25 24.54 11.98
N GLY A 113 -35.20 23.83 12.39
CA GLY A 113 -33.84 24.06 11.91
C GLY A 113 -33.67 23.49 10.50
N THR A 114 -33.00 24.23 9.63
CA THR A 114 -32.69 23.89 8.24
C THR A 114 -32.02 22.51 8.14
N VAL A 115 -32.58 21.63 7.31
CA VAL A 115 -32.31 20.19 7.22
C VAL A 115 -31.09 19.84 6.34
N ASP A 116 -30.30 20.82 5.91
CA ASP A 116 -29.46 20.65 4.70
C ASP A 116 -27.96 20.40 4.93
N ASP A 117 -27.52 19.91 6.11
CA ASP A 117 -26.08 19.69 6.34
C ASP A 117 -25.72 18.53 7.31
N GLN A 118 -26.60 17.54 7.49
CA GLN A 118 -26.22 16.32 8.25
C GLN A 118 -25.66 15.23 7.33
N PRO A 119 -24.49 14.65 7.65
CA PRO A 119 -23.90 13.59 6.83
C PRO A 119 -24.84 12.39 6.73
N THR A 120 -25.03 11.86 5.52
CA THR A 120 -25.93 10.73 5.32
C THR A 120 -25.37 9.44 5.93
N ASP A 121 -26.23 8.46 6.20
CA ASP A 121 -25.84 7.11 6.68
C ASP A 121 -24.82 6.42 5.75
N MET A 122 -24.78 6.83 4.48
CA MET A 122 -23.78 6.40 3.49
C MET A 122 -22.45 7.15 3.60
N ASP A 123 -22.44 8.42 3.99
CA ASP A 123 -21.20 9.20 4.17
C ASP A 123 -20.44 8.71 5.41
N LEU A 124 -21.17 8.32 6.47
CA LEU A 124 -20.60 7.66 7.65
C LEU A 124 -19.99 6.29 7.31
N LEU A 125 -20.62 5.51 6.42
CA LEU A 125 -20.10 4.21 5.98
C LEU A 125 -18.90 4.32 5.02
N LYS A 126 -18.86 5.35 4.18
CA LYS A 126 -17.71 5.63 3.29
C LYS A 126 -16.43 5.96 4.08
N GLY A 127 -16.55 6.58 5.26
CA GLY A 127 -15.43 6.80 6.18
C GLY A 127 -14.98 5.55 6.97
N VAL A 128 -15.74 4.45 6.88
CA VAL A 128 -15.53 3.21 7.63
C VAL A 128 -14.81 2.14 6.79
N SER A 129 -15.42 1.65 5.69
CA SER A 129 -14.79 0.73 4.72
C SER A 129 -15.70 0.39 3.53
N SER A 130 -15.11 -0.04 2.41
CA SER A 130 -15.84 -0.61 1.28
C SER A 130 -16.57 -1.91 1.65
N LEU A 131 -16.00 -2.66 2.60
CA LEU A 131 -16.58 -3.90 3.11
C LEU A 131 -17.93 -3.65 3.79
N ALA A 132 -18.05 -2.59 4.58
CA ALA A 132 -19.31 -2.19 5.19
C ALA A 132 -20.34 -1.74 4.14
N ILE A 133 -19.91 -1.07 3.06
CA ILE A 133 -20.77 -0.71 1.93
C ILE A 133 -21.30 -1.97 1.22
N SER A 134 -20.41 -2.92 0.91
CA SER A 134 -20.79 -4.18 0.25
C SER A 134 -21.80 -4.97 1.08
N TYR A 135 -21.64 -4.98 2.41
CA TYR A 135 -22.57 -5.62 3.31
C TYR A 135 -23.98 -5.03 3.22
N GLU A 136 -24.12 -3.70 3.13
CA GLU A 136 -25.44 -3.06 3.03
C GLU A 136 -26.05 -3.16 1.63
N ALA A 137 -25.24 -3.14 0.56
CA ALA A 137 -25.71 -3.26 -0.82
C ALA A 137 -26.45 -4.59 -1.06
N GLU A 138 -25.90 -5.69 -0.56
CA GLU A 138 -26.45 -7.03 -0.77
C GLU A 138 -27.61 -7.39 0.17
N LYS A 139 -27.95 -6.51 1.12
CA LYS A 139 -29.03 -6.71 2.10
C LYS A 139 -30.38 -7.00 1.45
N LYS A 140 -30.71 -6.31 0.35
CA LYS A 140 -31.97 -6.51 -0.40
C LYS A 140 -32.04 -7.87 -1.08
N GLU A 141 -30.90 -8.40 -1.53
CA GLU A 141 -30.84 -9.71 -2.17
C GLU A 141 -30.94 -10.85 -1.14
N ARG A 142 -30.37 -10.65 0.06
CA ARG A 142 -30.51 -11.57 1.20
C ARG A 142 -31.95 -11.68 1.70
N THR A 143 -32.70 -10.58 1.76
CA THR A 143 -34.10 -10.58 2.21
C THR A 143 -35.03 -11.25 1.20
N HIS A 144 -34.82 -11.06 -0.11
CA HIS A 144 -35.69 -11.58 -1.16
C HIS A 144 -35.58 -13.12 -1.34
N ARG A 145 -34.43 -13.73 -1.02
CA ARG A 145 -34.21 -15.18 -1.19
C ARG A 145 -34.68 -16.06 -0.04
N ARG A 146 -34.94 -15.52 1.15
CA ARG A 146 -35.13 -16.34 2.37
C ARG A 146 -36.45 -16.14 3.11
N GLY A 147 -37.36 -15.29 2.61
CA GLY A 147 -38.70 -15.13 3.21
C GLY A 147 -38.66 -14.84 4.71
N THR A 148 -37.73 -13.99 5.17
CA THR A 148 -37.48 -13.73 6.60
C THR A 148 -38.52 -12.78 7.20
N ASN A 149 -39.76 -13.25 7.35
CA ASN A 149 -40.85 -12.53 8.03
C ASN A 149 -40.82 -12.66 9.57
N HIS A 150 -39.82 -13.32 10.17
CA HIS A 150 -39.85 -13.67 11.60
C HIS A 150 -39.07 -12.74 12.55
N LEU A 151 -38.40 -11.69 12.06
CA LEU A 151 -37.65 -10.75 12.92
C LEU A 151 -38.47 -9.54 13.41
N ARG A 152 -39.81 -9.60 13.32
CA ARG A 152 -40.70 -8.49 13.70
C ARG A 152 -40.93 -8.37 15.22
N GLY A 153 -40.58 -9.40 16.00
CA GLY A 153 -40.93 -9.48 17.43
C GLY A 153 -40.01 -8.74 18.40
N PHE A 154 -38.71 -8.61 18.12
CA PHE A 154 -37.74 -8.09 19.10
C PHE A 154 -37.56 -6.56 19.05
N PHE A 155 -38.04 -5.89 17.99
CA PHE A 155 -37.80 -4.47 17.71
C PHE A 155 -39.07 -3.59 17.69
N GLY A 156 -40.13 -4.01 18.38
CA GLY A 156 -41.46 -3.41 18.28
C GLY A 156 -41.61 -1.97 18.78
N LYS A 157 -40.63 -1.39 19.49
CA LYS A 157 -40.76 -0.05 20.11
C LYS A 157 -39.69 0.99 19.73
N THR A 158 -38.69 0.67 18.92
CA THR A 158 -37.54 1.56 18.62
C THR A 158 -37.24 1.73 17.13
N LYS A 159 -38.23 1.45 16.27
CA LYS A 159 -38.06 1.45 14.81
C LYS A 159 -37.61 2.80 14.23
N GLU A 160 -38.04 3.92 14.80
CA GLU A 160 -37.65 5.26 14.32
C GLU A 160 -36.21 5.65 14.72
N VAL A 161 -35.76 5.27 15.92
CA VAL A 161 -34.41 5.58 16.45
C VAL A 161 -33.33 4.76 15.73
N ILE A 162 -33.64 3.52 15.34
CA ILE A 162 -32.73 2.62 14.63
C ILE A 162 -32.49 3.06 13.17
N THR A 163 -33.47 3.74 12.56
CA THR A 163 -33.36 4.19 11.15
C THR A 163 -32.54 5.46 10.97
N HIS A 164 -32.26 6.21 12.03
CA HIS A 164 -31.55 7.50 11.95
C HIS A 164 -30.55 7.66 13.12
N PRO A 165 -29.44 6.91 13.14
CA PRO A 165 -28.45 6.95 14.22
C PRO A 165 -27.82 8.35 14.40
N ALA A 166 -27.76 9.16 13.34
CA ALA A 166 -27.32 10.57 13.39
C ALA A 166 -28.16 11.47 14.31
N ARG A 167 -29.33 11.01 14.77
CA ARG A 167 -30.21 11.75 15.69
C ARG A 167 -29.96 11.43 17.17
N VAL A 168 -29.05 10.49 17.46
CA VAL A 168 -28.73 10.06 18.83
C VAL A 168 -27.39 10.64 19.22
N ARG A 169 -27.40 11.47 20.27
CA ARG A 169 -26.20 12.06 20.86
C ARG A 169 -25.51 11.08 21.77
N TRP A 170 -24.18 11.05 21.70
CA TRP A 170 -23.35 10.36 22.67
C TRP A 170 -23.56 11.01 24.04
N VAL A 171 -24.09 10.26 24.99
CA VAL A 171 -24.17 10.72 26.37
C VAL A 171 -23.20 9.88 27.18
N ALA A 172 -22.12 10.56 27.58
CA ALA A 172 -20.93 10.02 28.22
C ALA A 172 -21.23 8.75 29.04
N ILE A 173 -20.93 7.59 28.45
CA ILE A 173 -20.45 6.48 29.25
C ILE A 173 -19.03 6.87 29.66
N ASP A 174 -18.72 6.65 30.94
CA ASP A 174 -17.38 6.79 31.49
C ASP A 174 -16.34 6.29 30.48
N LYS A 175 -15.38 7.15 30.13
CA LYS A 175 -14.30 6.86 29.19
C LYS A 175 -13.63 5.51 29.52
N GLU A 176 -13.52 5.22 30.81
CA GLU A 176 -12.96 3.97 31.32
C GLU A 176 -13.85 2.77 30.99
N ALA A 177 -15.16 2.89 31.15
CA ALA A 177 -16.12 1.83 30.82
C ALA A 177 -16.17 1.55 29.30
N PHE A 178 -16.03 2.58 28.45
CA PHE A 178 -15.95 2.37 27.01
C PHE A 178 -14.62 1.70 26.60
N GLY A 179 -13.51 2.10 27.23
CA GLY A 179 -12.22 1.42 27.05
C GLY A 179 -12.25 -0.06 27.50
N ALA A 180 -12.89 -0.37 28.63
CA ALA A 180 -13.07 -1.73 29.11
C ALA A 180 -13.91 -2.58 28.14
N LEU A 181 -15.02 -2.04 27.63
CA LEU A 181 -15.82 -2.70 26.61
C LEU A 181 -14.99 -3.04 25.36
N LEU A 182 -14.19 -2.10 24.87
CA LEU A 182 -13.35 -2.31 23.68
C LEU A 182 -12.27 -3.36 23.92
N THR A 183 -11.73 -3.44 25.13
CA THR A 183 -10.78 -4.48 25.53
C THR A 183 -11.43 -5.86 25.46
N ASP A 184 -12.66 -6.00 25.98
CA ASP A 184 -13.43 -7.24 25.91
C ASP A 184 -13.79 -7.62 24.48
N ILE A 185 -14.23 -6.66 23.65
CA ILE A 185 -14.53 -6.90 22.24
C ILE A 185 -13.27 -7.35 21.50
N HIS A 186 -12.13 -6.67 21.70
CA HIS A 186 -10.87 -7.02 21.07
C HIS A 186 -10.41 -8.44 21.44
N ALA A 187 -10.52 -8.84 22.70
CA ALA A 187 -10.20 -10.21 23.12
C ALA A 187 -11.10 -11.26 22.43
N LEU A 188 -12.39 -10.96 22.30
CA LEU A 188 -13.35 -11.83 21.63
C LEU A 188 -13.11 -11.92 20.11
N THR A 189 -12.78 -10.82 19.44
CA THR A 189 -12.50 -10.83 17.99
C THR A 189 -11.17 -11.50 17.67
N GLU A 190 -10.15 -11.36 18.51
CA GLU A 190 -8.91 -12.16 18.41
C GLU A 190 -9.23 -13.66 18.52
N ARG A 191 -10.00 -14.07 19.55
CA ARG A 191 -10.42 -15.47 19.69
C ARG A 191 -11.26 -15.95 18.50
N LEU A 192 -12.10 -15.09 17.94
CA LEU A 192 -12.91 -15.39 16.76
C LEU A 192 -12.03 -15.73 15.55
N HIS A 193 -10.94 -14.98 15.34
CA HIS A 193 -10.02 -15.20 14.22
C HIS A 193 -9.13 -16.43 14.44
N GLU A 194 -8.69 -16.69 15.67
CA GLU A 194 -7.86 -17.86 16.01
C GLU A 194 -8.56 -19.21 15.86
N LEU A 195 -9.86 -19.25 16.15
CA LEU A 195 -10.66 -20.47 15.95
C LEU A 195 -10.86 -20.79 14.47
N MET A 196 -10.45 -19.91 13.56
CA MET A 196 -10.50 -20.17 12.13
C MET A 196 -9.31 -21.02 11.70
N GLN A 197 -9.55 -22.02 10.86
CA GLN A 197 -8.49 -22.83 10.26
C GLN A 197 -7.49 -21.94 9.50
N SER A 198 -6.21 -22.34 9.44
CA SER A 198 -5.10 -21.51 8.97
C SER A 198 -5.31 -20.89 7.57
N TYR A 199 -5.98 -21.59 6.66
CA TYR A 199 -6.26 -21.03 5.32
C TYR A 199 -7.30 -19.91 5.35
N ARG A 200 -8.27 -19.99 6.27
CA ARG A 200 -9.34 -18.99 6.45
C ARG A 200 -8.82 -17.81 7.25
N GLU A 201 -8.01 -18.07 8.27
CA GLU A 201 -7.29 -17.04 9.02
C GLU A 201 -6.48 -16.15 8.06
N ARG A 202 -5.75 -16.75 7.11
CA ARG A 202 -5.06 -16.00 6.04
C ARG A 202 -6.03 -15.13 5.22
N ARG A 203 -7.15 -15.70 4.78
CA ARG A 203 -8.19 -14.95 4.03
C ARG A 203 -8.76 -13.78 4.84
N ILE A 204 -9.00 -13.96 6.13
CA ILE A 204 -9.43 -12.89 7.04
C ILE A 204 -8.35 -11.83 7.15
N GLY A 205 -7.08 -12.25 7.26
CA GLY A 205 -5.92 -11.38 7.26
C GLY A 205 -5.84 -10.51 6.01
N ASP A 206 -6.02 -11.10 4.83
CA ASP A 206 -6.00 -10.39 3.54
C ASP A 206 -7.14 -9.36 3.44
N ILE A 207 -8.36 -9.74 3.84
CA ILE A 207 -9.51 -8.84 3.86
C ILE A 207 -9.27 -7.68 4.84
N THR A 208 -8.73 -7.98 6.02
CA THR A 208 -8.42 -6.97 7.04
C THR A 208 -7.35 -5.99 6.55
N ALA A 209 -6.27 -6.50 5.93
CA ALA A 209 -5.22 -5.67 5.35
C ALA A 209 -5.76 -4.77 4.23
N LYS A 210 -6.67 -5.27 3.38
CA LYS A 210 -7.38 -4.45 2.38
C LYS A 210 -8.16 -3.31 3.05
N THR A 211 -9.00 -3.63 4.03
CA THR A 211 -9.80 -2.63 4.75
C THR A 211 -8.93 -1.59 5.47
N TYR A 212 -7.82 -1.99 6.06
CA TYR A 212 -6.88 -1.06 6.70
C TYR A 212 -6.25 -0.07 5.71
N ARG A 213 -5.91 -0.50 4.50
CA ARG A 213 -5.41 0.42 3.46
C ARG A 213 -6.49 1.43 3.02
N GLU A 214 -7.74 0.99 2.86
CA GLU A 214 -8.87 1.88 2.56
C GLU A 214 -9.08 2.92 3.67
N MET A 215 -9.00 2.49 4.94
CA MET A 215 -9.10 3.37 6.09
C MET A 215 -8.00 4.44 6.12
N ILE A 216 -6.78 4.09 5.70
CA ILE A 216 -5.66 5.05 5.57
C ILE A 216 -5.92 6.00 4.39
N LEU A 217 -6.34 5.49 3.22
CA LEU A 217 -6.61 6.33 2.04
C LEU A 217 -7.74 7.32 2.26
N ALA A 218 -8.76 6.94 3.05
CA ALA A 218 -9.87 7.81 3.41
C ALA A 218 -9.45 9.02 4.26
N ARG A 219 -8.28 8.98 4.90
CA ARG A 219 -7.82 10.00 5.86
C ARG A 219 -6.62 10.77 5.31
N ASN A 220 -6.81 12.08 5.21
CA ASN A 220 -5.78 13.02 4.75
C ASN A 220 -5.43 14.08 5.81
N ASP A 221 -6.18 14.14 6.91
CA ASP A 221 -5.88 15.00 8.05
C ASP A 221 -4.82 14.36 8.98
N ILE A 222 -3.88 15.18 9.46
CA ILE A 222 -2.74 14.69 10.26
C ILE A 222 -3.17 14.30 11.67
N GLU A 223 -4.15 15.00 12.25
CA GLU A 223 -4.69 14.67 13.58
C GLU A 223 -5.51 13.39 13.51
N GLU A 224 -6.34 13.19 12.49
CA GLU A 224 -7.07 11.92 12.29
C GLU A 224 -6.11 10.72 12.12
N LEU A 225 -5.00 10.91 11.40
CA LEU A 225 -3.96 9.88 11.27
C LEU A 225 -3.24 9.61 12.59
N LYS A 226 -3.07 10.62 13.44
CA LYS A 226 -2.50 10.46 14.79
C LYS A 226 -3.46 9.69 15.69
N ASP A 227 -4.75 10.05 15.71
CA ASP A 227 -5.78 9.35 16.47
C ASP A 227 -5.87 7.87 16.04
N MET A 228 -5.74 7.59 14.74
CA MET A 228 -5.66 6.23 14.21
C MET A 228 -4.39 5.50 14.67
N PHE A 229 -3.23 6.16 14.64
CA PHE A 229 -1.98 5.57 15.12
C PHE A 229 -2.07 5.18 16.60
N ASP A 230 -2.61 6.06 17.43
CA ASP A 230 -2.79 5.84 18.87
C ASP A 230 -3.78 4.70 19.12
N ALA A 231 -4.89 4.65 18.36
CA ALA A 231 -5.87 3.56 18.41
C ALA A 231 -5.23 2.20 18.12
N VAL A 232 -4.45 2.08 17.04
CA VAL A 232 -3.75 0.84 16.65
C VAL A 232 -2.69 0.44 17.68
N THR A 233 -1.93 1.41 18.18
CA THR A 233 -0.89 1.16 19.19
C THR A 233 -1.48 0.62 20.49
N SER A 234 -2.64 1.14 20.89
CA SER A 234 -3.39 0.63 22.04
C SER A 234 -3.94 -0.78 21.80
N LEU A 235 -4.41 -1.11 20.59
CA LEU A 235 -4.82 -2.48 20.24
C LEU A 235 -3.64 -3.45 20.34
N ILE A 236 -2.49 -3.12 19.73
CA ILE A 236 -1.27 -3.94 19.79
C ILE A 236 -0.85 -4.18 21.25
N SER A 237 -0.88 -3.14 22.08
CA SER A 237 -0.53 -3.24 23.50
C SER A 237 -1.50 -4.15 24.27
N THR A 238 -2.79 -4.10 23.94
CA THR A 238 -3.83 -4.96 24.53
C THR A 238 -3.62 -6.43 24.14
N SER A 239 -3.28 -6.70 22.88
CA SER A 239 -2.93 -8.05 22.40
C SER A 239 -1.70 -8.61 23.14
N ALA A 240 -0.66 -7.80 23.33
CA ALA A 240 0.57 -8.21 24.03
C ALA A 240 0.33 -8.55 25.51
N ASN A 241 -0.60 -7.85 26.17
CA ASN A 241 -0.94 -8.12 27.58
C ASN A 241 -1.82 -9.37 27.76
N THR A 242 -2.62 -9.71 26.76
CA THR A 242 -3.55 -10.85 26.83
C THR A 242 -2.89 -12.18 26.44
N ARG A 243 -1.76 -12.19 25.70
CA ARG A 243 -1.12 -13.42 25.19
C ARG A 243 0.40 -13.32 24.98
N LYS A 244 1.11 -14.44 25.16
CA LYS A 244 2.57 -14.58 24.92
C LYS A 244 2.98 -15.23 23.58
N ASP A 245 2.08 -15.91 22.84
CA ASP A 245 2.52 -16.94 21.87
C ASP A 245 2.06 -16.83 20.39
N HIS A 246 1.35 -15.78 19.93
CA HIS A 246 0.82 -15.76 18.54
C HIS A 246 1.16 -14.51 17.69
N LEU A 247 1.76 -14.74 16.52
CA LEU A 247 2.32 -13.74 15.60
C LEU A 247 1.33 -13.12 14.58
N ALA A 248 0.21 -13.78 14.24
CA ALA A 248 -0.58 -13.43 13.04
C ALA A 248 -1.47 -12.17 13.19
N GLY A 249 -2.24 -12.05 14.29
CA GLY A 249 -3.06 -10.85 14.57
C GLY A 249 -2.22 -9.58 14.76
N HIS A 250 -1.02 -9.73 15.32
CA HIS A 250 -0.03 -8.66 15.46
C HIS A 250 0.48 -8.15 14.11
N HIS A 251 0.55 -8.98 13.08
CA HIS A 251 1.15 -8.60 11.80
C HIS A 251 0.35 -7.51 11.08
N ASN A 252 -0.97 -7.68 10.92
CA ASN A 252 -1.80 -6.68 10.24
C ASN A 252 -1.90 -5.35 10.98
N ALA A 253 -2.00 -5.39 12.31
CA ALA A 253 -2.00 -4.19 13.13
C ALA A 253 -0.64 -3.47 13.04
N LYS A 254 0.47 -4.22 13.03
CA LYS A 254 1.82 -3.66 12.84
C LYS A 254 2.00 -3.06 11.45
N THR A 255 1.59 -3.75 10.40
CA THR A 255 1.56 -3.24 9.03
C THR A 255 0.75 -1.95 8.94
N LEU A 256 -0.44 -1.90 9.55
CA LEU A 256 -1.26 -0.69 9.58
C LEU A 256 -0.55 0.45 10.33
N GLN A 257 0.05 0.17 11.49
CA GLN A 257 0.83 1.13 12.27
C GLN A 257 1.95 1.75 11.44
N ASP A 258 2.70 0.91 10.70
CA ASP A 258 3.80 1.34 9.85
C ASP A 258 3.28 2.20 8.68
N LEU A 259 2.23 1.77 7.97
CA LEU A 259 1.64 2.54 6.88
C LEU A 259 1.07 3.90 7.34
N ILE A 260 0.47 3.98 8.52
CA ILE A 260 -0.02 5.26 9.08
C ILE A 260 1.14 6.23 9.27
N GLN A 261 2.28 5.76 9.81
CA GLN A 261 3.46 6.60 9.99
C GLN A 261 4.01 7.13 8.66
N LEU A 262 4.08 6.27 7.64
CA LEU A 262 4.50 6.67 6.29
C LEU A 262 3.53 7.70 5.67
N LYS A 263 2.22 7.48 5.80
CA LYS A 263 1.19 8.43 5.33
C LYS A 263 1.30 9.79 6.03
N LYS A 264 1.58 9.82 7.34
CA LYS A 264 1.82 11.07 8.09
C LYS A 264 3.00 11.85 7.53
N ILE A 265 4.13 11.19 7.26
CA ILE A 265 5.30 11.83 6.61
C ILE A 265 4.92 12.40 5.24
N SER A 266 4.16 11.63 4.44
CA SER A 266 3.67 12.11 3.15
C SER A 266 2.86 13.40 3.28
N ARG A 267 1.89 13.44 4.20
CA ARG A 267 1.01 14.61 4.42
C ARG A 267 1.76 15.81 4.97
N ILE A 268 2.63 15.62 5.95
CA ILE A 268 3.46 16.72 6.49
C ILE A 268 4.35 17.29 5.38
N SER A 269 4.99 16.43 4.57
CA SER A 269 5.81 16.85 3.44
C SER A 269 5.01 17.65 2.42
N GLU A 270 3.80 17.21 2.05
CA GLU A 270 2.90 17.95 1.14
C GLU A 270 2.53 19.32 1.70
N THR A 271 2.13 19.38 2.98
CA THR A 271 1.80 20.64 3.65
C THR A 271 2.99 21.59 3.61
N ILE A 272 4.19 21.16 3.98
CA ILE A 272 5.38 22.02 3.97
C ILE A 272 5.72 22.49 2.54
N LEU A 273 5.70 21.58 1.56
CA LEU A 273 6.02 21.90 0.17
C LEU A 273 5.06 22.93 -0.41
N SER A 274 3.76 22.83 -0.10
CA SER A 274 2.76 23.83 -0.51
C SER A 274 3.02 25.22 0.09
N HIS A 275 3.47 25.29 1.35
CA HIS A 275 3.84 26.57 1.98
C HIS A 275 5.07 27.21 1.34
N LEU A 276 6.08 26.42 0.96
CA LEU A 276 7.27 26.92 0.28
C LEU A 276 6.96 27.55 -1.09
N GLN A 277 5.88 27.12 -1.74
CA GLN A 277 5.45 27.64 -3.04
C GLN A 277 4.60 28.92 -2.91
N ASN A 278 3.85 29.05 -1.81
CA ASN A 278 3.00 30.20 -1.54
C ASN A 278 3.84 31.39 -1.01
N LYS A 279 4.24 32.28 -1.92
CA LYS A 279 5.08 33.49 -1.69
C LYS A 279 4.54 34.49 -0.65
N THR A 280 3.34 34.29 -0.11
CA THR A 280 2.62 35.24 0.76
C THR A 280 2.88 35.04 2.27
N THR A 281 3.54 33.95 2.67
CA THR A 281 3.85 33.68 4.09
C THR A 281 5.35 33.71 4.35
N ALA A 282 5.76 34.10 5.57
CA ALA A 282 7.16 34.03 5.98
C ALA A 282 7.63 32.58 5.85
N THR A 283 8.56 32.31 4.92
CA THR A 283 9.07 30.95 4.70
C THR A 283 9.72 30.46 5.99
N PRO A 284 9.25 29.35 6.59
CA PRO A 284 9.85 28.78 7.78
C PRO A 284 11.32 28.45 7.54
N SER A 285 12.14 28.50 8.58
CA SER A 285 13.53 28.08 8.46
C SER A 285 13.61 26.57 8.21
N ILE A 286 14.64 26.08 7.52
CA ILE A 286 14.83 24.63 7.28
C ILE A 286 14.76 23.83 8.59
N PRO A 287 15.41 24.25 9.70
CA PRO A 287 15.28 23.58 10.99
C PRO A 287 13.84 23.40 11.48
N ASP A 288 12.98 24.40 11.31
CA ASP A 288 11.57 24.32 11.74
C ASP A 288 10.79 23.30 10.90
N LEU A 289 11.09 23.23 9.61
CA LEU A 289 10.49 22.25 8.68
C LEU A 289 10.91 20.83 9.02
N LEU A 290 12.18 20.63 9.35
CA LEU A 290 12.72 19.33 9.76
C LEU A 290 12.15 18.89 11.11
N SER A 291 11.98 19.82 12.05
CA SER A 291 11.31 19.56 13.32
C SER A 291 9.86 19.11 13.10
N SER A 292 9.14 19.78 12.19
CA SER A 292 7.76 19.43 11.83
C SER A 292 7.64 18.02 11.21
N LEU A 293 8.65 17.59 10.45
CA LEU A 293 8.73 16.23 9.89
C LEU A 293 9.12 15.16 10.93
N GLY A 294 9.57 15.55 12.13
CA GLY A 294 10.06 14.61 13.14
C GLY A 294 11.25 13.80 12.64
N VAL A 295 12.20 14.44 11.94
CA VAL A 295 13.32 13.76 11.28
C VAL A 295 14.23 13.09 12.31
N THR A 296 14.36 11.77 12.20
CA THR A 296 15.24 10.92 12.99
C THR A 296 16.38 10.32 12.16
N VAL A 297 16.24 10.31 10.83
CA VAL A 297 17.28 9.79 9.94
C VAL A 297 18.55 10.64 10.04
N PRO A 298 19.75 10.04 10.23
CA PRO A 298 21.00 10.78 10.32
C PRO A 298 21.33 11.56 9.03
N LYS A 299 21.72 12.84 9.18
CA LYS A 299 22.46 13.59 8.15
C LYS A 299 23.96 13.45 8.42
N TYR A 300 24.71 12.95 7.44
CA TYR A 300 26.16 12.95 7.49
C TYR A 300 26.70 14.24 6.84
N THR A 301 27.58 14.94 7.55
CA THR A 301 28.47 15.97 7.01
C THR A 301 29.75 15.34 6.48
N ASP A 302 30.53 16.06 5.68
CA ASP A 302 31.84 15.60 5.19
C ASP A 302 32.74 15.02 6.29
N ALA A 303 32.89 15.75 7.40
CA ALA A 303 33.70 15.30 8.54
C ALA A 303 33.16 14.01 9.18
N THR A 304 31.85 13.89 9.36
CA THR A 304 31.25 12.69 9.96
C THR A 304 31.26 11.50 9.01
N LEU A 305 31.03 11.73 7.71
CA LEU A 305 31.04 10.68 6.69
C LEU A 305 32.45 10.13 6.53
N SER A 306 33.45 11.00 6.34
CA SER A 306 34.86 10.61 6.22
C SER A 306 35.40 9.85 7.43
N ALA A 307 34.86 10.09 8.63
CA ALA A 307 35.25 9.39 9.85
C ALA A 307 34.53 8.06 10.08
N SER A 308 33.38 7.83 9.42
CA SER A 308 32.50 6.68 9.68
C SER A 308 32.26 5.80 8.47
N PHE A 309 32.68 6.18 7.26
CA PHE A 309 32.38 5.45 6.05
C PHE A 309 33.65 5.09 5.26
N GLU A 310 33.74 3.82 4.86
CA GLU A 310 34.81 3.30 4.01
C GLU A 310 34.23 2.72 2.71
N TRP A 311 34.80 3.08 1.57
CA TRP A 311 34.38 2.53 0.28
C TRP A 311 34.86 1.09 0.12
N ASN A 312 33.95 0.19 -0.26
CA ASN A 312 34.26 -1.23 -0.51
C ASN A 312 34.81 -1.44 -1.94
N GLU A 313 34.44 -0.58 -2.89
CA GLU A 313 34.88 -0.72 -4.27
C GLU A 313 36.42 -0.55 -4.37
N PRO A 314 37.15 -1.52 -4.97
CA PRO A 314 38.61 -1.52 -4.96
C PRO A 314 39.14 -0.31 -5.72
N ALA A 315 39.96 0.48 -5.04
CA ALA A 315 40.86 1.51 -5.57
C ALA A 315 40.47 2.09 -6.95
N ASN A 316 39.66 3.16 -6.91
CA ASN A 316 39.47 4.11 -8.01
C ASN A 316 38.94 3.47 -9.31
N PRO A 317 37.63 3.14 -9.39
CA PRO A 317 36.99 3.30 -10.68
C PRO A 317 37.19 4.78 -11.04
N SER A 318 37.58 5.06 -12.28
CA SER A 318 37.71 6.41 -12.78
C SER A 318 36.46 7.20 -12.39
N ASP A 319 36.54 8.03 -11.34
CA ASP A 319 35.45 8.82 -10.75
C ASP A 319 34.23 8.02 -10.17
N PRO A 320 33.96 8.07 -8.84
CA PRO A 320 32.74 7.54 -8.20
C PRO A 320 31.43 8.02 -8.84
N ASN A 321 31.45 9.11 -9.62
CA ASN A 321 30.34 9.58 -10.43
C ASN A 321 29.81 8.55 -11.44
N PHE A 322 30.57 7.52 -11.80
CA PHE A 322 30.14 6.51 -12.79
C PHE A 322 29.50 5.25 -12.19
N LEU A 323 29.53 5.07 -10.87
CA LEU A 323 28.86 3.94 -10.22
C LEU A 323 27.42 4.32 -9.83
N LEU A 324 26.44 3.57 -10.36
CA LEU A 324 25.02 3.80 -10.09
C LEU A 324 24.67 3.51 -8.62
N ARG A 325 25.26 2.46 -8.03
CA ARG A 325 25.03 2.01 -6.64
C ARG A 325 26.33 1.60 -5.97
N PRO A 326 27.23 2.55 -5.63
CA PRO A 326 28.50 2.20 -5.02
C PRO A 326 28.28 1.67 -3.59
N ARG A 327 29.18 0.78 -3.16
CA ARG A 327 29.10 0.07 -1.87
C ARG A 327 30.15 0.57 -0.90
N GLY A 328 29.87 0.41 0.39
CA GLY A 328 30.82 0.69 1.45
C GLY A 328 30.41 0.09 2.79
N ILE A 329 31.20 0.41 3.81
CA ILE A 329 30.95 0.04 5.20
C ILE A 329 30.75 1.32 5.99
N LEU A 330 29.68 1.36 6.77
CA LEU A 330 29.31 2.48 7.63
C LEU A 330 29.40 2.07 9.09
N ALA A 331 30.23 2.75 9.86
CA ALA A 331 30.29 2.65 11.31
C ALA A 331 29.15 3.47 11.93
N THR A 332 28.22 2.79 12.57
CA THR A 332 27.10 3.39 13.29
C THR A 332 27.26 3.21 14.80
N ALA A 333 26.73 4.16 15.58
CA ALA A 333 26.79 4.09 17.03
C ALA A 333 25.97 2.93 17.63
N LEU A 334 24.95 2.45 16.91
CA LEU A 334 23.99 1.45 17.38
C LEU A 334 24.35 0.02 16.97
N GLU A 335 24.78 -0.16 15.72
CA GLU A 335 24.98 -1.49 15.12
C GLU A 335 26.44 -1.80 14.80
N GLY A 336 27.37 -0.88 15.11
CA GLY A 336 28.77 -1.01 14.71
C GLY A 336 28.94 -0.82 13.20
N GLU A 337 29.87 -1.55 12.60
CA GLU A 337 30.13 -1.54 11.17
C GLU A 337 29.07 -2.34 10.41
N ILE A 338 28.35 -1.67 9.52
CA ILE A 338 27.32 -2.28 8.67
C ILE A 338 27.65 -2.07 7.18
N PRO A 339 27.49 -3.11 6.33
CA PRO A 339 27.60 -2.96 4.89
C PRO A 339 26.41 -2.15 4.34
N VAL A 340 26.70 -1.25 3.41
CA VAL A 340 25.72 -0.33 2.83
C VAL A 340 25.96 -0.13 1.33
N TRP A 341 24.94 0.36 0.62
CA TRP A 341 25.12 0.98 -0.70
C TRP A 341 24.55 2.40 -0.71
N ILE A 342 24.97 3.19 -1.70
CA ILE A 342 24.50 4.56 -1.87
C ILE A 342 23.69 4.65 -3.15
N GLU A 343 22.55 5.33 -3.11
CA GLU A 343 21.88 5.81 -4.33
C GLU A 343 21.98 7.33 -4.41
N TRP A 344 22.18 7.80 -5.63
CA TRP A 344 22.38 9.22 -5.93
C TRP A 344 21.08 9.87 -6.40
N LYS A 345 20.84 11.10 -5.95
CA LYS A 345 19.82 11.99 -6.51
C LYS A 345 20.51 13.23 -7.06
N THR A 346 20.56 13.36 -8.38
CA THR A 346 21.13 14.54 -9.03
C THR A 346 20.28 15.78 -8.77
N LEU A 347 20.94 16.91 -8.62
CA LEU A 347 20.30 18.21 -8.60
C LEU A 347 20.20 18.74 -10.03
N GLY A 348 19.06 19.33 -10.37
CA GLY A 348 18.96 20.10 -11.61
C GLY A 348 19.72 21.43 -11.49
N ASP A 349 19.89 22.11 -12.62
CA ASP A 349 20.52 23.42 -12.69
C ASP A 349 19.69 24.51 -11.97
N PHE A 350 19.81 24.56 -10.64
CA PHE A 350 19.14 25.55 -9.79
C PHE A 350 20.18 26.36 -9.02
N ALA A 351 19.92 27.65 -8.83
CA ALA A 351 20.80 28.49 -8.00
C ALA A 351 20.76 28.02 -6.53
N PRO A 352 21.91 27.95 -5.83
CA PRO A 352 21.95 27.63 -4.41
C PRO A 352 21.04 28.55 -3.59
N GLY A 353 20.27 27.99 -2.66
CA GLY A 353 19.32 28.71 -1.82
C GLY A 353 18.04 29.18 -2.53
N SER A 354 17.87 28.91 -3.83
CA SER A 354 16.63 29.17 -4.55
C SER A 354 15.46 28.35 -3.97
N PRO A 355 14.19 28.73 -4.22
CA PRO A 355 13.04 27.94 -3.78
C PRO A 355 13.09 26.48 -4.26
N ARG A 356 13.60 26.24 -5.47
CA ARG A 356 13.76 24.88 -6.03
C ARG A 356 14.85 24.07 -5.34
N ASP A 357 15.94 24.70 -4.94
CA ASP A 357 17.00 24.06 -4.13
C ASP A 357 16.47 23.68 -2.74
N LYS A 358 15.74 24.59 -2.07
CA LYS A 358 15.06 24.30 -0.79
C LYS A 358 14.02 23.18 -0.90
N GLU A 359 13.22 23.19 -1.96
CA GLU A 359 12.26 22.13 -2.27
C GLU A 359 12.97 20.79 -2.52
N SER A 360 14.09 20.80 -3.25
CA SER A 360 14.91 19.60 -3.48
C SER A 360 15.49 19.05 -2.19
N ALA A 361 16.03 19.92 -1.33
CA ALA A 361 16.56 19.54 -0.02
C ALA A 361 15.47 18.93 0.87
N LEU A 362 14.30 19.58 0.97
CA LEU A 362 13.17 19.07 1.75
C LEU A 362 12.68 17.71 1.24
N ARG A 363 12.56 17.54 -0.08
CA ARG A 363 12.20 16.23 -0.67
C ARG A 363 13.24 15.16 -0.34
N THR A 364 14.52 15.50 -0.39
CA THR A 364 15.60 14.58 -0.01
C THR A 364 15.42 14.09 1.42
N VAL A 365 15.16 15.01 2.36
CA VAL A 365 15.01 14.64 3.77
C VAL A 365 13.70 13.90 4.05
N ALA A 366 12.58 14.35 3.46
CA ALA A 366 11.29 13.68 3.65
C ALA A 366 11.33 12.23 3.14
N LEU A 367 11.97 11.99 1.99
CA LEU A 367 12.14 10.65 1.44
C LEU A 367 13.13 9.82 2.26
N ALA A 368 14.25 10.40 2.71
CA ALA A 368 15.19 9.73 3.60
C ALA A 368 14.49 9.28 4.89
N GLN A 369 13.67 10.15 5.48
CA GLN A 369 12.88 9.85 6.68
C GLN A 369 11.85 8.75 6.41
N MET A 370 11.10 8.82 5.30
CA MET A 370 10.13 7.80 4.93
C MET A 370 10.78 6.42 4.80
N LEU A 371 11.94 6.34 4.14
CA LEU A 371 12.67 5.09 3.94
C LEU A 371 13.43 4.61 5.19
N HIS A 372 13.63 5.50 6.17
CA HIS A 372 14.24 5.18 7.46
C HIS A 372 13.24 4.62 8.48
N LEU A 373 11.98 5.08 8.43
CA LEU A 373 10.94 4.61 9.35
C LEU A 373 10.63 3.11 9.15
N PRO A 374 10.13 2.44 10.21
CA PRO A 374 9.57 1.09 10.09
C PRO A 374 8.53 1.03 8.98
N LYS A 375 8.63 -0.01 8.15
CA LYS A 375 7.78 -0.21 6.98
C LYS A 375 7.39 -1.68 6.86
N PRO A 376 6.22 -1.98 6.28
CA PRO A 376 5.84 -3.36 6.01
C PRO A 376 6.85 -4.05 5.10
N ALA A 377 7.17 -5.31 5.38
CA ALA A 377 8.06 -6.11 4.53
C ALA A 377 7.53 -6.22 3.08
N THR A 378 6.22 -6.12 2.89
CA THR A 378 5.55 -6.08 1.59
C THR A 378 5.91 -4.85 0.76
N LEU A 379 6.32 -3.72 1.37
CA LEU A 379 6.69 -2.49 0.64
C LEU A 379 7.91 -2.70 -0.29
N CYS A 380 8.73 -3.72 -0.04
CA CYS A 380 9.93 -4.06 -0.82
C CYS A 380 10.91 -2.87 -0.98
N ALA A 381 10.94 -1.91 -0.05
CA ALA A 381 11.84 -0.76 -0.12
C ALA A 381 13.07 -0.97 0.77
N PRO A 382 14.25 -0.44 0.41
CA PRO A 382 15.46 -0.55 1.22
C PRO A 382 15.37 0.27 2.53
N ASP A 383 16.17 -0.11 3.52
CA ASP A 383 16.28 0.58 4.80
C ASP A 383 17.28 1.73 4.71
N CYS A 384 16.79 2.97 4.78
CA CYS A 384 17.64 4.17 4.79
C CYS A 384 18.25 4.35 6.18
N VAL A 385 19.58 4.38 6.24
CA VAL A 385 20.34 4.60 7.48
C VAL A 385 20.96 5.99 7.55
N GLY A 386 20.85 6.77 6.48
CA GLY A 386 21.22 8.18 6.49
C GLY A 386 21.26 8.80 5.11
N TYR A 387 21.61 10.08 5.08
CA TYR A 387 21.78 10.83 3.84
C TYR A 387 22.85 11.90 4.00
N PHE A 388 23.39 12.39 2.89
CA PHE A 388 24.37 13.48 2.87
C PHE A 388 24.24 14.34 1.61
N ASP A 389 24.74 15.56 1.71
CA ASP A 389 24.83 16.51 0.61
C ASP A 389 26.22 16.39 -0.03
N ASP A 390 26.31 15.82 -1.23
CA ASP A 390 27.60 15.52 -1.87
C ASP A 390 28.31 16.79 -2.37
N ARG A 391 27.62 17.94 -2.37
CA ARG A 391 28.24 19.25 -2.57
C ARG A 391 29.22 19.59 -1.45
N GLU A 392 28.93 19.12 -0.23
CA GLU A 392 29.80 19.32 0.95
C GLU A 392 31.00 18.35 0.96
N VAL A 393 30.90 17.20 0.28
CA VAL A 393 31.88 16.10 0.34
C VAL A 393 32.80 16.09 -0.88
N SER A 394 32.23 15.95 -2.08
CA SER A 394 33.00 15.88 -3.35
C SER A 394 32.84 17.12 -4.23
N GLY A 395 31.87 17.98 -3.92
CA GLY A 395 31.51 19.14 -4.75
C GLY A 395 30.57 18.80 -5.91
N ALA A 396 30.08 17.55 -5.99
CA ALA A 396 29.09 17.16 -7.00
C ALA A 396 27.68 17.66 -6.64
N GLU A 397 26.93 18.15 -7.64
CA GLU A 397 25.56 18.65 -7.49
C GLU A 397 24.55 17.49 -7.33
N ARG A 398 24.62 16.78 -6.19
CA ARG A 398 23.74 15.65 -5.87
C ARG A 398 23.61 15.40 -4.36
N TYR A 399 22.60 14.64 -4.00
CA TYR A 399 22.45 14.03 -2.68
C TYR A 399 22.77 12.53 -2.74
N GLY A 400 23.30 11.98 -1.65
CA GLY A 400 23.45 10.53 -1.45
C GLY A 400 22.51 10.03 -0.36
N TRP A 401 21.74 8.98 -0.64
CA TRP A 401 21.05 8.19 0.38
C TRP A 401 21.82 6.92 0.65
N VAL A 402 21.99 6.58 1.93
CA VAL A 402 22.73 5.41 2.38
C VAL A 402 21.75 4.34 2.82
N PHE A 403 21.81 3.19 2.16
CA PHE A 403 20.91 2.06 2.37
C PHE A 403 21.64 0.86 2.97
N LYS A 404 21.02 0.23 3.97
CA LYS A 404 21.54 -0.94 4.66
C LYS A 404 21.47 -2.19 3.78
N MET A 405 22.56 -2.95 3.73
CA MET A 405 22.58 -4.30 3.15
C MET A 405 21.98 -5.32 4.14
N PRO A 406 21.44 -6.47 3.67
CA PRO A 406 20.87 -7.50 4.55
C PRO A 406 21.86 -8.00 5.60
N GLU A 407 21.33 -8.47 6.73
CA GLU A 407 22.15 -9.15 7.73
C GLU A 407 22.90 -10.34 7.12
N GLY A 408 24.18 -10.48 7.46
CA GLY A 408 25.07 -11.48 6.89
C GLY A 408 25.72 -11.10 5.55
N SER A 409 25.49 -9.87 5.06
CA SER A 409 26.23 -9.34 3.92
C SER A 409 27.71 -9.12 4.26
N ASP A 410 28.56 -9.34 3.28
CA ASP A 410 30.02 -9.19 3.34
C ASP A 410 30.52 -8.28 2.19
N TYR A 411 31.84 -8.16 2.05
CA TYR A 411 32.45 -7.35 0.99
C TYR A 411 32.10 -7.83 -0.43
N ASP A 412 31.76 -9.11 -0.60
CA ASP A 412 31.42 -9.73 -1.89
C ASP A 412 29.94 -9.62 -2.23
N THR A 413 29.10 -9.21 -1.28
CA THR A 413 27.67 -9.02 -1.51
C THR A 413 27.45 -7.84 -2.46
N ARG A 414 26.85 -8.10 -3.62
CA ARG A 414 26.59 -7.11 -4.67
C ARG A 414 25.11 -6.76 -4.76
N VAL A 415 24.82 -5.51 -5.11
CA VAL A 415 23.48 -5.05 -5.49
C VAL A 415 23.36 -5.16 -7.01
N VAL A 416 22.53 -6.06 -7.50
CA VAL A 416 22.39 -6.33 -8.94
C VAL A 416 20.95 -6.06 -9.36
N SER A 417 20.77 -5.27 -10.43
CA SER A 417 19.44 -4.96 -10.96
C SER A 417 18.85 -6.13 -11.74
N LEU A 418 17.52 -6.22 -11.75
CA LEU A 418 16.77 -7.15 -12.59
C LEU A 418 17.14 -6.95 -14.05
N HIS A 419 17.30 -5.69 -14.50
CA HIS A 419 17.73 -5.38 -15.86
C HIS A 419 19.06 -6.07 -16.25
N ALA A 420 20.04 -6.09 -15.34
CA ALA A 420 21.32 -6.77 -15.54
C ALA A 420 21.20 -8.31 -15.52
N MET A 421 20.15 -8.85 -14.90
CA MET A 421 19.87 -10.29 -14.83
C MET A 421 19.04 -10.82 -16.01
N LEU A 422 18.14 -10.02 -16.58
CA LEU A 422 17.25 -10.41 -17.67
C LEU A 422 18.03 -10.87 -18.91
N GLY A 423 17.55 -11.94 -19.56
CA GLY A 423 18.18 -12.57 -20.71
C GLY A 423 19.35 -13.52 -20.38
N ARG A 424 19.79 -13.59 -19.11
CA ARG A 424 20.94 -14.42 -18.68
C ARG A 424 20.47 -15.67 -17.92
N GLY A 425 20.79 -16.84 -18.48
CA GLY A 425 20.35 -18.14 -17.94
C GLY A 425 20.79 -18.43 -16.51
N ARG A 426 22.00 -17.98 -16.12
CA ARG A 426 22.55 -18.19 -14.76
C ARG A 426 21.69 -17.55 -13.66
N TRP A 427 20.94 -16.50 -14.00
CA TRP A 427 20.10 -15.78 -13.06
C TRP A 427 18.63 -16.18 -13.15
N LYS A 428 18.23 -16.99 -14.14
CA LYS A 428 16.82 -17.23 -14.44
C LYS A 428 16.17 -18.11 -13.37
N PRO A 429 15.22 -17.60 -12.58
CA PRO A 429 14.54 -18.40 -11.58
C PRO A 429 13.41 -19.22 -12.23
N SER A 430 12.87 -20.16 -11.47
CA SER A 430 11.72 -20.96 -11.91
C SER A 430 10.52 -20.07 -12.24
N LEU A 431 9.58 -20.56 -13.04
CA LEU A 431 8.33 -19.84 -13.31
C LEU A 431 7.57 -19.52 -12.01
N GLY A 432 7.57 -20.46 -11.06
CA GLY A 432 7.01 -20.29 -9.72
C GLY A 432 7.53 -19.06 -8.98
N GLU A 433 8.85 -18.95 -8.92
CA GLU A 433 9.55 -17.83 -8.28
C GLU A 433 9.30 -16.52 -9.02
N ARG A 434 9.25 -16.53 -10.36
CA ARG A 434 8.95 -15.32 -11.15
C ARG A 434 7.54 -14.77 -10.88
N VAL A 435 6.55 -15.65 -10.71
CA VAL A 435 5.20 -15.21 -10.34
C VAL A 435 5.15 -14.70 -8.89
N ARG A 436 5.91 -15.30 -7.97
CA ARG A 436 6.01 -14.78 -6.60
C ARG A 436 6.74 -13.43 -6.55
N MET A 437 7.81 -13.24 -7.33
CA MET A 437 8.50 -11.96 -7.52
C MET A 437 7.55 -10.88 -8.04
N ALA A 438 6.80 -11.19 -9.11
CA ALA A 438 5.77 -10.31 -9.66
C ALA A 438 4.72 -9.90 -8.60
N ARG A 439 4.23 -10.86 -7.82
CA ARG A 439 3.28 -10.60 -6.73
C ARG A 439 3.89 -9.68 -5.67
N ARG A 440 5.13 -9.92 -5.23
CA ARG A 440 5.82 -9.07 -4.23
C ARG A 440 5.94 -7.63 -4.71
N LEU A 441 6.33 -7.42 -5.97
CA LEU A 441 6.40 -6.07 -6.55
C LEU A 441 5.02 -5.39 -6.58
N CYS A 442 3.96 -6.12 -6.92
CA CYS A 442 2.59 -5.57 -6.89
C CYS A 442 2.14 -5.22 -5.47
N GLU A 443 2.41 -6.07 -4.49
CA GLU A 443 2.12 -5.81 -3.07
C GLU A 443 2.89 -4.58 -2.56
N GLY A 444 4.14 -4.39 -3.00
CA GLY A 444 4.94 -3.22 -2.63
C GLY A 444 4.38 -1.92 -3.21
N VAL A 445 4.00 -1.91 -4.49
CA VAL A 445 3.38 -0.74 -5.11
C VAL A 445 2.01 -0.45 -4.50
N LEU A 446 1.24 -1.49 -4.11
CA LEU A 446 -0.03 -1.34 -3.41
C LEU A 446 0.14 -0.61 -2.06
N ASP A 447 1.14 -0.98 -1.27
CA ASP A 447 1.45 -0.34 0.01
C ASP A 447 1.96 1.10 -0.18
N LEU A 448 2.80 1.34 -1.18
CA LEU A 448 3.29 2.68 -1.52
C LEU A 448 2.15 3.62 -1.92
N HIS A 449 1.21 3.14 -2.74
CA HIS A 449 0.04 3.91 -3.17
C HIS A 449 -0.99 4.10 -2.04
N ALA A 450 -1.07 3.18 -1.06
CA ALA A 450 -1.92 3.32 0.13
C ALA A 450 -1.54 4.55 0.97
N VAL A 451 -0.27 4.93 0.95
CA VAL A 451 0.26 6.08 1.71
C VAL A 451 0.34 7.36 0.86
N ASN A 452 -0.31 7.38 -0.32
CA ASN A 452 -0.25 8.47 -1.30
C ASN A 452 1.17 8.87 -1.71
N TRP A 453 2.02 7.87 -1.94
CA TRP A 453 3.37 8.10 -2.43
C TRP A 453 3.52 7.54 -3.84
N LEU A 454 4.14 8.29 -4.74
CA LEU A 454 4.43 7.88 -6.12
C LEU A 454 5.90 7.50 -6.25
N HIS A 455 6.19 6.39 -6.94
CA HIS A 455 7.57 5.98 -7.20
C HIS A 455 8.18 6.72 -8.38
N LYS A 456 7.45 6.81 -9.52
CA LYS A 456 7.87 7.48 -10.77
C LYS A 456 9.12 6.90 -11.46
N GLY A 457 9.53 5.72 -11.02
CA GLY A 457 10.78 5.08 -11.43
C GLY A 457 10.70 3.57 -11.42
N ILE A 458 9.51 2.99 -11.65
CA ILE A 458 9.34 1.54 -11.69
C ILE A 458 9.82 1.05 -13.06
N PHE A 459 10.96 0.38 -13.10
CA PHE A 459 11.52 -0.28 -14.27
C PHE A 459 12.57 -1.30 -13.81
N SER A 460 12.98 -2.23 -14.67
CA SER A 460 13.84 -3.36 -14.28
C SER A 460 15.19 -2.97 -13.67
N GLU A 461 15.75 -1.79 -13.98
CA GLU A 461 16.99 -1.34 -13.35
C GLU A 461 16.81 -0.92 -11.89
N ASN A 462 15.59 -0.52 -11.51
CA ASN A 462 15.18 -0.12 -10.17
C ASN A 462 14.55 -1.25 -9.36
N VAL A 463 14.58 -2.49 -9.88
CA VAL A 463 14.32 -3.69 -9.10
C VAL A 463 15.66 -4.34 -8.85
N VAL A 464 16.11 -4.43 -7.61
CA VAL A 464 17.44 -4.92 -7.25
C VAL A 464 17.39 -6.11 -6.33
N PHE A 465 18.44 -6.92 -6.37
CA PHE A 465 18.64 -8.08 -5.51
C PHE A 465 20.04 -8.05 -4.91
N HIS A 466 20.16 -8.57 -3.69
CA HIS A 466 21.44 -8.87 -3.08
C HIS A 466 21.93 -10.22 -3.57
N CYS A 467 23.15 -10.24 -4.09
CA CYS A 467 23.76 -11.43 -4.68
C CYS A 467 25.08 -11.73 -3.98
N HIS A 468 25.30 -13.01 -3.67
CA HIS A 468 26.56 -13.52 -3.12
C HIS A 468 27.31 -14.35 -4.18
N GLY A 469 28.63 -14.21 -4.23
CA GLY A 469 29.52 -14.99 -5.10
C GLY A 469 30.02 -14.26 -6.36
N ASP A 470 31.03 -14.83 -7.02
CA ASP A 470 31.76 -14.22 -8.12
C ASP A 470 30.90 -13.98 -9.36
N ALA A 471 30.47 -12.73 -9.58
CA ALA A 471 29.71 -12.32 -10.75
C ALA A 471 30.53 -12.36 -12.07
N GLU A 472 31.86 -12.52 -12.00
CA GLU A 472 32.82 -12.35 -13.10
C GLU A 472 33.44 -13.65 -13.64
N GLY A 473 33.13 -14.81 -13.07
CA GLY A 473 33.59 -16.09 -13.58
C GLY A 473 32.76 -16.61 -14.75
N ASP A 474 33.26 -16.49 -15.99
CA ASP A 474 32.76 -17.23 -17.18
C ASP A 474 33.24 -18.70 -17.19
N GLY A 475 33.72 -19.20 -16.04
CA GLY A 475 34.19 -20.57 -15.84
C GLY A 475 33.05 -21.45 -15.36
N GLY A 476 32.70 -22.48 -16.14
CA GLY A 476 31.60 -23.44 -15.92
C GLY A 476 31.70 -24.33 -14.66
N GLY A 477 31.93 -23.76 -13.49
CA GLY A 477 31.71 -24.39 -12.19
C GLY A 477 30.26 -24.16 -11.71
N VAL A 478 29.61 -25.21 -11.23
CA VAL A 478 28.19 -25.25 -10.82
C VAL A 478 27.94 -24.61 -9.43
N GLU A 479 28.84 -23.76 -8.95
CA GLU A 479 28.61 -22.98 -7.72
C GLU A 479 27.99 -21.64 -8.12
N GLY A 480 26.66 -21.65 -8.19
CA GLY A 480 25.84 -20.55 -8.73
C GLY A 480 25.88 -19.30 -7.86
N VAL A 481 25.75 -18.14 -8.52
CA VAL A 481 25.54 -16.87 -7.83
C VAL A 481 24.25 -16.96 -7.02
N GLY A 482 24.35 -16.84 -5.71
CA GLY A 482 23.23 -17.01 -4.79
C GLY A 482 22.47 -15.71 -4.63
N TYR A 483 21.19 -15.70 -5.03
CA TYR A 483 20.25 -14.63 -4.70
C TYR A 483 18.87 -15.21 -4.41
N ASP A 484 18.03 -14.49 -3.67
CA ASP A 484 16.66 -14.89 -3.37
C ASP A 484 15.68 -14.16 -4.32
N PRO A 485 15.07 -14.85 -5.31
CA PRO A 485 14.13 -14.23 -6.25
C PRO A 485 12.86 -13.69 -5.58
N GLU A 486 12.55 -14.12 -4.35
CA GLU A 486 11.37 -13.69 -3.60
C GLU A 486 11.62 -12.48 -2.70
N LYS A 487 12.85 -11.95 -2.70
CA LYS A 487 13.23 -10.71 -2.01
C LYS A 487 13.68 -9.61 -2.97
N PRO A 488 12.85 -9.23 -3.96
CA PRO A 488 13.15 -8.05 -4.76
C PRO A 488 13.09 -6.80 -3.87
N LEU A 489 13.98 -5.85 -4.13
CA LEU A 489 13.88 -4.50 -3.60
C LEU A 489 13.56 -3.52 -4.73
N LEU A 490 12.53 -2.73 -4.54
CA LEU A 490 12.24 -1.56 -5.34
C LEU A 490 13.14 -0.42 -4.85
N SER A 491 13.97 0.10 -5.75
CA SER A 491 15.01 1.10 -5.50
C SER A 491 14.85 2.27 -6.49
N GLY A 492 15.74 3.28 -6.46
CA GLY A 492 15.68 4.41 -7.40
C GLY A 492 14.56 5.38 -7.07
N PHE A 493 14.45 5.74 -5.80
CA PHE A 493 13.47 6.71 -5.29
C PHE A 493 13.82 8.17 -5.62
N GLU A 494 14.85 8.45 -6.41
CA GLU A 494 15.33 9.80 -6.77
C GLU A 494 14.24 10.75 -7.29
N PHE A 495 13.21 10.23 -7.98
CA PHE A 495 12.07 11.01 -8.46
C PHE A 495 10.81 10.85 -7.63
N SER A 496 10.85 9.99 -6.61
CA SER A 496 9.73 9.62 -5.78
C SER A 496 9.28 10.77 -4.90
N ARG A 497 7.97 10.87 -4.65
CA ARG A 497 7.39 11.99 -3.92
C ARG A 497 5.99 11.66 -3.40
N PRO A 498 5.51 12.40 -2.39
CA PRO A 498 4.09 12.49 -2.10
C PRO A 498 3.28 12.89 -3.34
N ASP A 499 2.16 12.23 -3.58
CA ASP A 499 1.32 12.35 -4.77
C ASP A 499 0.80 13.78 -4.97
N GLY A 500 0.42 14.47 -3.89
CA GLY A 500 -0.14 15.83 -3.93
C GLY A 500 0.86 16.97 -4.20
N THR A 501 2.13 16.66 -4.47
CA THR A 501 3.16 17.69 -4.73
C THR A 501 3.41 17.97 -6.21
N HIS A 502 4.13 19.04 -6.54
CA HIS A 502 4.58 19.29 -7.90
C HIS A 502 5.58 18.22 -8.37
N THR A 503 5.70 17.99 -9.68
CA THR A 503 6.59 16.95 -10.19
C THR A 503 8.06 17.34 -10.12
N THR A 504 8.86 16.49 -9.49
CA THR A 504 10.33 16.55 -9.52
C THR A 504 10.84 16.61 -10.97
N ALA A 505 11.64 17.63 -11.28
CA ALA A 505 12.33 17.74 -12.55
C ALA A 505 13.20 16.48 -12.79
N ARG A 506 13.22 15.96 -14.01
CA ARG A 506 14.05 14.85 -14.47
C ARG A 506 14.54 15.19 -15.87
N ASP A 507 15.82 14.93 -16.14
CA ASP A 507 16.37 14.99 -17.49
C ASP A 507 15.90 13.80 -18.33
N ALA A 508 15.65 14.02 -19.62
CA ALA A 508 15.10 12.98 -20.49
C ALA A 508 16.13 11.86 -20.74
N ASP A 509 16.07 10.79 -19.94
CA ASP A 509 16.82 9.56 -20.20
C ASP A 509 16.05 8.65 -21.16
N VAL A 510 16.61 8.43 -22.34
CA VAL A 510 16.02 7.66 -23.45
C VAL A 510 15.63 6.25 -23.05
N VAL A 511 16.35 5.60 -22.12
CA VAL A 511 16.10 4.19 -21.77
C VAL A 511 15.03 4.03 -20.73
N TRP A 512 15.06 4.85 -19.69
CA TRP A 512 14.04 4.76 -18.63
C TRP A 512 12.70 5.37 -19.06
N ASP A 513 12.72 6.26 -20.04
CA ASP A 513 11.50 6.81 -20.62
C ASP A 513 10.66 5.77 -21.38
N LEU A 514 11.25 4.63 -21.79
CA LEU A 514 10.51 3.51 -22.38
C LEU A 514 9.40 2.97 -21.47
N TYR A 515 9.62 3.01 -20.14
CA TYR A 515 8.67 2.51 -19.15
C TYR A 515 7.61 3.55 -18.78
N ARG A 516 7.76 4.80 -19.21
CA ARG A 516 6.83 5.87 -18.85
C ARG A 516 5.55 5.80 -19.66
N TRP A 517 4.48 6.28 -19.04
CA TRP A 517 3.20 6.47 -19.70
C TRP A 517 3.38 7.26 -21.01
N PRO A 518 2.82 6.80 -22.16
CA PRO A 518 3.12 7.38 -23.47
C PRO A 518 2.92 8.89 -23.57
N ALA A 519 1.92 9.44 -22.87
CA ALA A 519 1.59 10.86 -22.94
C ALA A 519 2.61 11.78 -22.24
N ILE A 520 3.52 11.25 -21.43
CA ILE A 520 4.53 12.04 -20.68
C ILE A 520 5.97 11.68 -21.06
N GLN A 521 6.14 10.86 -22.11
CA GLN A 521 7.45 10.43 -22.60
C GLN A 521 8.23 11.60 -23.21
N ARG A 522 9.45 11.80 -22.72
CA ARG A 522 10.39 12.90 -23.03
C ARG A 522 9.78 14.30 -22.89
N GLU A 523 8.73 14.44 -22.08
CA GLU A 523 8.15 15.73 -21.75
C GLU A 523 8.84 16.32 -20.52
N ARG A 524 9.01 17.65 -20.52
CA ARG A 524 9.50 18.36 -19.34
C ARG A 524 8.47 18.21 -18.22
N PRO A 525 8.92 18.00 -16.97
CA PRO A 525 7.99 17.84 -15.87
C PRO A 525 7.03 19.01 -15.69
N THR A 526 5.73 18.73 -15.66
CA THR A 526 4.67 19.69 -15.33
C THR A 526 3.97 19.27 -14.04
N ASP A 527 3.23 20.19 -13.43
CA ASP A 527 2.64 20.03 -12.09
C ASP A 527 1.66 18.85 -11.96
N ARG A 528 1.22 18.24 -13.07
CA ARG A 528 0.17 17.19 -13.12
C ARG A 528 0.54 15.95 -13.94
N ASN A 529 1.82 15.72 -14.20
CA ASN A 529 2.29 14.70 -15.16
C ASN A 529 2.72 13.37 -14.52
N SER A 530 2.30 13.05 -13.31
CA SER A 530 2.57 11.76 -12.67
C SER A 530 1.38 11.37 -11.82
N ARG A 531 0.99 10.11 -11.88
CA ARG A 531 -0.20 9.55 -11.23
C ARG A 531 0.05 8.10 -10.86
N LYS A 532 -0.73 7.58 -9.92
CA LYS A 532 -0.66 6.16 -9.51
C LYS A 532 -0.83 5.22 -10.69
N THR A 533 -1.78 5.50 -11.59
CA THR A 533 -1.99 4.69 -12.80
C THR A 533 -0.77 4.63 -13.74
N TYR A 534 0.11 5.63 -13.72
CA TYR A 534 1.34 5.61 -14.51
C TYR A 534 2.39 4.69 -13.90
N ASP A 535 2.52 4.69 -12.57
CA ASP A 535 3.33 3.70 -11.86
C ASP A 535 2.83 2.27 -12.14
N LEU A 536 1.51 2.06 -12.19
CA LEU A 536 0.92 0.76 -12.52
C LEU A 536 1.17 0.33 -13.97
N TYR A 537 1.14 1.27 -14.93
CA TYR A 537 1.56 1.01 -16.31
C TYR A 537 3.02 0.54 -16.37
N SER A 538 3.92 1.27 -15.73
CA SER A 538 5.34 0.93 -15.68
C SER A 538 5.57 -0.42 -15.01
N LEU A 539 4.84 -0.72 -13.94
CA LEU A 539 4.83 -2.03 -13.30
C LEU A 539 4.39 -3.13 -14.28
N GLY A 540 3.34 -2.91 -15.07
CA GLY A 540 2.88 -3.86 -16.09
C GLY A 540 3.96 -4.25 -17.10
N LEU A 541 4.82 -3.29 -17.49
CA LEU A 541 5.98 -3.56 -18.35
C LEU A 541 7.04 -4.40 -17.63
N VAL A 542 7.34 -4.11 -16.36
CA VAL A 542 8.26 -4.94 -15.55
C VAL A 542 7.72 -6.37 -15.39
N LEU A 543 6.42 -6.52 -15.16
CA LEU A 543 5.78 -7.85 -15.07
C LEU A 543 5.90 -8.63 -16.38
N LEU A 544 5.85 -7.95 -17.53
CA LEU A 544 6.09 -8.56 -18.84
C LEU A 544 7.54 -9.05 -18.96
N GLU A 545 8.51 -8.23 -18.54
CA GLU A 545 9.93 -8.63 -18.51
C GLU A 545 10.18 -9.83 -17.59
N VAL A 546 9.62 -9.83 -16.38
CA VAL A 546 9.74 -10.94 -15.42
C VAL A 546 9.18 -12.23 -16.03
N ALA A 547 8.03 -12.16 -16.68
CA ALA A 547 7.38 -13.34 -17.27
C ALA A 547 8.12 -13.92 -18.47
N HIS A 548 8.77 -13.09 -19.30
CA HIS A 548 9.63 -13.57 -20.39
C HIS A 548 11.05 -13.90 -19.94
N TRP A 549 11.48 -13.33 -18.82
CA TRP A 549 12.87 -13.27 -18.37
C TRP A 549 13.81 -12.69 -19.44
N GLU A 550 13.36 -11.62 -20.10
CA GLU A 550 14.06 -10.95 -21.19
C GLU A 550 13.75 -9.45 -21.13
N ARG A 551 14.69 -8.61 -21.58
CA ARG A 551 14.53 -7.14 -21.50
C ARG A 551 13.46 -6.65 -22.46
N LEU A 552 12.79 -5.56 -22.10
CA LEU A 552 11.67 -5.03 -22.88
C LEU A 552 12.05 -4.70 -24.34
N ASP A 553 13.24 -4.11 -24.57
CA ASP A 553 13.72 -3.81 -25.92
C ASP A 553 13.89 -5.07 -26.79
N ARG A 554 14.26 -6.20 -26.18
CA ARG A 554 14.45 -7.48 -26.85
C ARG A 554 13.16 -8.22 -27.08
N VAL A 555 12.29 -8.28 -26.07
CA VAL A 555 10.93 -8.83 -26.18
C VAL A 555 10.15 -8.15 -27.30
N MET A 556 10.30 -6.83 -27.43
CA MET A 556 9.59 -6.02 -28.40
C MET A 556 10.30 -5.85 -29.75
N HIS A 557 11.54 -6.32 -29.89
CA HIS A 557 12.40 -6.11 -31.07
C HIS A 557 12.60 -4.62 -31.43
N LEU A 558 12.78 -3.76 -30.43
CA LEU A 558 12.95 -2.30 -30.60
C LEU A 558 14.37 -1.94 -31.04
N GLY A 559 14.53 -0.81 -31.73
CA GLY A 559 15.83 -0.24 -32.09
C GLY A 559 16.69 -1.08 -33.05
N VAL A 560 16.10 -2.04 -33.77
CA VAL A 560 16.80 -2.92 -34.71
C VAL A 560 17.43 -2.11 -35.87
N GLY A 561 18.72 -2.33 -36.16
CA GLY A 561 19.41 -1.77 -37.33
C GLY A 561 20.24 -0.50 -37.10
N ARG A 562 20.34 0.03 -35.87
CA ARG A 562 21.22 1.18 -35.56
C ARG A 562 22.64 0.73 -35.20
N LYS A 563 23.64 1.44 -35.75
CA LYS A 563 25.08 1.26 -35.42
C LYS A 563 25.32 1.69 -33.97
N GLY A 564 25.37 0.70 -33.09
CA GLY A 564 25.53 0.82 -31.65
C GLY A 564 24.99 -0.45 -31.03
N GLY A 565 25.75 -1.54 -31.19
CA GLY A 565 25.24 -2.90 -31.20
C GLY A 565 24.45 -3.33 -29.96
N LEU A 566 23.56 -4.29 -30.22
CA LEU A 566 22.82 -5.15 -29.28
C LEU A 566 23.74 -5.98 -28.33
N GLY A 567 24.91 -5.48 -27.96
CA GLY A 567 25.82 -6.11 -27.01
C GLY A 567 25.24 -6.12 -25.60
N ASP A 568 25.59 -7.16 -24.84
CA ASP A 568 25.19 -7.29 -23.45
C ASP A 568 25.76 -6.11 -22.63
N GLY A 569 24.91 -5.44 -21.84
CA GLY A 569 25.30 -4.29 -20.99
C GLY A 569 25.24 -2.87 -21.58
N LYS A 570 24.80 -2.66 -22.84
CA LYS A 570 24.58 -1.28 -23.38
C LYS A 570 23.11 -0.84 -23.26
N VAL A 571 22.94 0.42 -22.86
CA VAL A 571 21.68 1.20 -22.76
C VAL A 571 20.95 1.16 -24.13
N PRO A 572 19.72 0.59 -24.22
CA PRO A 572 19.02 0.44 -25.51
C PRO A 572 18.68 1.78 -26.17
N ASN A 573 19.15 2.00 -27.40
CA ASN A 573 18.87 3.23 -28.16
C ASN A 573 17.53 3.14 -28.90
N VAL A 574 16.42 3.32 -28.17
CA VAL A 574 15.06 3.26 -28.73
C VAL A 574 14.59 4.66 -29.21
N PRO A 575 14.10 4.80 -30.46
CA PRO A 575 13.48 6.04 -30.93
C PRO A 575 12.26 6.45 -30.08
N LEU A 576 11.99 7.75 -29.98
CA LEU A 576 10.80 8.26 -29.26
C LEU A 576 9.50 7.74 -29.89
N GLU A 577 9.44 7.68 -31.22
CA GLU A 577 8.28 7.18 -31.96
C GLU A 577 7.98 5.72 -31.61
N GLU A 578 9.01 4.87 -31.56
CA GLU A 578 8.87 3.49 -31.11
C GLU A 578 8.42 3.43 -29.65
N SER A 579 9.06 4.22 -28.77
CA SER A 579 8.76 4.26 -27.33
C SER A 579 7.29 4.63 -27.05
N ARG A 580 6.75 5.61 -27.79
CA ARG A 580 5.34 6.06 -27.66
C ARG A 580 4.35 5.03 -28.18
N SER A 581 4.79 4.19 -29.12
CA SER A 581 3.96 3.19 -29.78
C SER A 581 3.90 1.85 -29.04
N VAL A 582 4.83 1.59 -28.11
CA VAL A 582 4.92 0.35 -27.31
C VAL A 582 3.56 -0.07 -26.76
N ARG A 583 2.86 0.83 -26.06
CA ARG A 583 1.54 0.53 -25.49
C ARG A 583 0.53 0.11 -26.55
N GLY A 584 0.48 0.85 -27.67
CA GLY A 584 -0.44 0.58 -28.78
C GLY A 584 -0.20 -0.79 -29.41
N TRP A 585 1.07 -1.17 -29.60
CA TRP A 585 1.46 -2.47 -30.12
C TRP A 585 1.16 -3.61 -29.16
N LEU A 586 1.51 -3.46 -27.88
CA LEU A 586 1.26 -4.47 -26.85
C LEU A 586 -0.24 -4.77 -26.69
N LEU A 587 -1.09 -3.73 -26.72
CA LEU A 587 -2.55 -3.87 -26.62
C LEU A 587 -3.22 -4.23 -27.96
N GLY A 588 -2.46 -4.31 -29.06
CA GLY A 588 -3.00 -4.60 -30.40
C GLY A 588 -3.91 -3.48 -30.96
N ILE A 589 -3.81 -2.27 -30.42
CA ILE A 589 -4.50 -1.07 -30.91
C ILE A 589 -3.83 -0.57 -32.20
N MET A 590 -2.52 -0.80 -32.32
CA MET A 590 -1.69 -0.43 -33.47
C MET A 590 -1.06 -1.68 -34.06
N GLY A 591 -1.06 -1.80 -35.39
CA GLY A 591 -0.32 -2.84 -36.11
C GLY A 591 1.07 -2.37 -36.57
N GLY A 592 1.84 -3.25 -37.20
CA GLY A 592 3.17 -2.94 -37.70
C GLY A 592 4.21 -2.90 -36.58
N ALA A 593 4.00 -3.67 -35.51
CA ALA A 593 4.92 -3.71 -34.40
C ALA A 593 6.26 -4.37 -34.81
N PRO A 594 7.40 -3.96 -34.23
CA PRO A 594 8.69 -4.55 -34.61
C PRO A 594 8.79 -6.06 -34.37
N PHE A 595 8.12 -6.58 -33.34
CA PHE A 595 8.03 -8.03 -33.13
C PHE A 595 7.23 -8.75 -34.24
N GLU A 596 6.20 -8.12 -34.83
CA GLU A 596 5.46 -8.68 -35.96
C GLU A 596 6.34 -8.76 -37.21
N ALA A 597 7.12 -7.71 -37.48
CA ALA A 597 8.09 -7.68 -38.57
C ALA A 597 9.20 -8.74 -38.38
N ALA A 598 9.53 -9.07 -37.13
CA ALA A 598 10.46 -10.15 -36.78
C ALA A 598 9.82 -11.55 -36.80
N GLY A 599 8.54 -11.69 -37.18
CA GLY A 599 7.81 -12.95 -37.20
C GLY A 599 7.53 -13.53 -35.82
N LYS A 600 7.56 -12.71 -34.77
CA LYS A 600 7.22 -13.07 -33.39
C LYS A 600 5.77 -12.68 -33.08
N PRO A 601 5.08 -13.45 -32.24
CA PRO A 601 3.74 -13.08 -31.79
C PRO A 601 3.81 -11.92 -30.78
N ASN A 602 2.64 -11.36 -30.46
CA ASN A 602 2.54 -10.29 -29.48
C ASN A 602 2.96 -10.79 -28.08
N PRO A 603 3.94 -10.13 -27.41
CA PRO A 603 4.48 -10.59 -26.14
C PRO A 603 3.49 -10.68 -24.99
N VAL A 604 2.46 -9.83 -24.95
CA VAL A 604 1.40 -9.89 -23.94
C VAL A 604 0.53 -11.10 -24.21
N LYS A 605 0.14 -11.36 -25.47
CA LYS A 605 -0.66 -12.55 -25.81
C LYS A 605 0.07 -13.86 -25.51
N GLU A 606 1.39 -13.90 -25.66
CA GLU A 606 2.21 -15.07 -25.31
C GLU A 606 2.13 -15.45 -23.83
N LEU A 607 1.86 -14.49 -22.93
CA LEU A 607 1.77 -14.75 -21.49
C LEU A 607 0.71 -15.82 -21.14
N ARG A 608 -0.34 -15.95 -21.95
CA ARG A 608 -1.36 -17.00 -21.77
C ARG A 608 -0.77 -18.40 -21.85
N ASN A 609 0.16 -18.61 -22.77
CA ASN A 609 0.84 -19.90 -22.96
C ASN A 609 2.05 -20.05 -22.03
N LEU A 610 2.67 -18.95 -21.63
CA LEU A 610 3.90 -18.95 -20.83
C LEU A 610 3.65 -19.05 -19.33
N VAL A 611 2.63 -18.36 -18.82
CA VAL A 611 2.33 -18.23 -17.38
C VAL A 611 0.87 -18.56 -17.07
N GLY A 612 -0.04 -18.29 -18.01
CA GLY A 612 -1.46 -18.56 -17.87
C GLY A 612 -2.34 -17.31 -17.97
N ASP A 613 -3.65 -17.53 -18.13
CA ASP A 613 -4.62 -16.44 -18.37
C ASP A 613 -4.69 -15.41 -17.23
N ARG A 614 -4.48 -15.83 -15.97
CA ARG A 614 -4.54 -14.92 -14.82
C ARG A 614 -3.42 -13.88 -14.84
N TYR A 615 -2.18 -14.34 -15.09
CA TYR A 615 -1.02 -13.45 -15.19
C TYR A 615 -1.15 -12.53 -16.42
N TRP A 616 -1.59 -13.09 -17.56
CA TRP A 616 -1.86 -12.30 -18.75
C TRP A 616 -2.86 -11.17 -18.50
N LYS A 617 -4.01 -11.46 -17.86
CA LYS A 617 -5.02 -10.45 -17.50
C LYS A 617 -4.46 -9.37 -16.60
N ALA A 618 -3.68 -9.75 -15.59
CA ALA A 618 -3.05 -8.82 -14.66
C ALA A 618 -2.12 -7.82 -15.39
N VAL A 619 -1.28 -8.31 -16.30
CA VAL A 619 -0.40 -7.46 -17.13
C VAL A 619 -1.22 -6.58 -18.06
N GLU A 620 -2.20 -7.13 -18.77
CA GLU A 620 -3.05 -6.36 -19.69
C GLU A 620 -3.80 -5.23 -18.96
N ARG A 621 -4.31 -5.49 -17.74
CA ARG A 621 -4.97 -4.50 -16.88
C ARG A 621 -4.06 -3.32 -16.56
N CYS A 622 -2.82 -3.60 -16.17
CA CYS A 622 -1.79 -2.59 -15.91
C CYS A 622 -1.48 -1.76 -17.16
N LEU A 623 -1.39 -2.38 -18.33
CA LEU A 623 -1.08 -1.68 -19.60
C LEU A 623 -2.24 -0.78 -20.07
N TRP A 624 -3.49 -1.17 -19.81
CA TRP A 624 -4.63 -0.29 -20.03
C TRP A 624 -4.60 0.92 -19.10
N ALA A 625 -4.32 0.69 -17.81
CA ALA A 625 -4.23 1.65 -16.70
C ALA A 625 -5.51 2.45 -16.39
N HIS A 626 -6.22 2.93 -17.42
CA HIS A 626 -7.39 3.80 -17.29
C HIS A 626 -8.64 3.16 -17.91
N GLY A 627 -9.81 3.69 -17.54
CA GLY A 627 -11.10 3.25 -18.05
C GLY A 627 -11.48 1.84 -17.62
N GLU A 628 -12.60 1.33 -18.15
CA GLU A 628 -13.17 0.03 -17.78
C GLU A 628 -12.22 -1.15 -18.04
N GLN A 629 -11.40 -1.06 -19.08
CA GLN A 629 -10.39 -2.07 -19.39
C GLN A 629 -9.16 -1.99 -18.47
N GLY A 630 -8.86 -0.82 -17.91
CA GLY A 630 -7.85 -0.60 -16.88
C GLY A 630 -8.46 -0.66 -15.49
N PHE A 631 -8.23 0.36 -14.66
CA PHE A 631 -8.66 0.36 -13.26
C PHE A 631 -9.97 1.12 -12.98
N GLY A 632 -10.80 1.38 -13.99
CA GLY A 632 -12.09 2.07 -13.82
C GLY A 632 -11.96 3.56 -13.49
N VAL A 633 -10.77 4.13 -13.59
CA VAL A 633 -10.48 5.55 -13.32
C VAL A 633 -10.19 6.28 -14.62
N GLU A 634 -10.74 7.48 -14.77
CA GLU A 634 -10.43 8.35 -15.91
C GLU A 634 -8.97 8.82 -15.85
N GLU A 635 -8.34 9.00 -17.01
CA GLU A 635 -6.92 9.37 -17.07
C GLU A 635 -6.63 10.63 -16.27
N LEU A 636 -7.46 11.68 -16.42
CA LEU A 636 -7.25 12.99 -15.79
C LEU A 636 -7.87 13.15 -14.40
N ALA A 637 -8.40 12.08 -13.80
CA ALA A 637 -8.98 12.13 -12.45
C ALA A 637 -7.95 12.53 -11.38
N GLU A 638 -8.41 13.17 -10.31
CA GLU A 638 -7.59 13.58 -9.17
C GLU A 638 -7.29 12.39 -8.25
N GLN A 639 -6.25 11.61 -8.57
CA GLN A 639 -5.92 10.36 -7.87
C GLN A 639 -5.23 10.55 -6.50
N SER A 640 -4.79 11.78 -6.20
CA SER A 640 -3.96 12.11 -5.06
C SER A 640 -4.79 12.52 -3.83
N ASN A 641 -5.72 13.47 -4.02
CA ASN A 641 -6.53 14.03 -2.92
C ASN A 641 -7.97 13.50 -2.87
N ASP A 642 -8.51 12.96 -3.96
CA ASP A 642 -9.82 12.34 -3.95
C ASP A 642 -9.73 10.91 -3.39
N SER A 643 -10.14 10.75 -2.13
CA SER A 643 -10.12 9.47 -1.45
C SER A 643 -11.00 8.42 -2.14
N SER A 644 -12.08 8.84 -2.81
CA SER A 644 -12.96 7.91 -3.52
C SER A 644 -12.29 7.32 -4.76
N VAL A 645 -11.57 8.15 -5.52
CA VAL A 645 -10.77 7.71 -6.67
C VAL A 645 -9.60 6.83 -6.21
N GLY A 646 -8.93 7.23 -5.11
CA GLY A 646 -7.84 6.45 -4.52
C GLY A 646 -8.29 5.05 -4.08
N ILE A 647 -9.44 4.95 -3.39
CA ILE A 647 -10.02 3.68 -2.95
C ILE A 647 -10.42 2.82 -4.15
N LEU A 648 -11.12 3.39 -5.14
CA LEU A 648 -11.52 2.67 -6.35
C LEU A 648 -10.31 2.08 -7.09
N LEU A 649 -9.26 2.87 -7.26
CA LEU A 649 -8.02 2.42 -7.90
C LEU A 649 -7.37 1.29 -7.10
N GLN A 650 -7.31 1.43 -5.77
CA GLN A 650 -6.69 0.42 -4.91
C GLN A 650 -7.48 -0.89 -4.91
N GLU A 651 -8.81 -0.82 -4.90
CA GLU A 651 -9.69 -1.98 -5.02
C GLU A 651 -9.50 -2.69 -6.35
N ALA A 652 -9.55 -1.94 -7.46
CA ALA A 652 -9.40 -2.48 -8.81
C ALA A 652 -8.02 -3.12 -9.00
N PHE A 653 -6.95 -2.50 -8.49
CA PHE A 653 -5.61 -3.07 -8.56
C PHE A 653 -5.46 -4.33 -7.70
N THR A 654 -6.05 -4.34 -6.50
CA THR A 654 -6.05 -5.52 -5.63
C THR A 654 -6.77 -6.68 -6.30
N GLU A 655 -8.00 -6.46 -6.79
CA GLU A 655 -8.83 -7.51 -7.38
C GLU A 655 -8.26 -8.05 -8.69
N HIS A 656 -7.88 -7.17 -9.61
CA HIS A 656 -7.55 -7.57 -10.98
C HIS A 656 -6.08 -7.88 -11.21
N VAL A 657 -5.20 -7.57 -10.26
CA VAL A 657 -3.76 -7.83 -10.37
C VAL A 657 -3.28 -8.67 -9.20
N VAL A 658 -3.37 -8.18 -7.96
CA VAL A 658 -2.77 -8.87 -6.80
C VAL A 658 -3.43 -10.24 -6.55
N GLU A 659 -4.76 -10.30 -6.51
CA GLU A 659 -5.48 -11.56 -6.29
C GLU A 659 -5.39 -12.52 -7.50
N GLU A 660 -5.34 -11.98 -8.73
CA GLU A 660 -5.14 -12.79 -9.93
C GLU A 660 -3.76 -13.46 -9.91
N LEU A 661 -2.70 -12.72 -9.58
CA LEU A 661 -1.34 -13.25 -9.44
C LEU A 661 -1.23 -14.27 -8.30
N ARG A 662 -1.91 -14.02 -7.18
CA ARG A 662 -1.97 -14.97 -6.05
C ARG A 662 -2.67 -16.28 -6.41
N SER A 663 -3.62 -16.23 -7.33
CA SER A 663 -4.42 -17.37 -7.77
C SER A 663 -3.79 -18.15 -8.93
N VAL A 664 -2.61 -17.75 -9.42
CA VAL A 664 -1.86 -18.51 -10.42
C VAL A 664 -1.38 -19.82 -9.78
N GLN A 665 -1.86 -20.94 -10.31
CA GLN A 665 -1.39 -22.28 -9.95
C GLN A 665 -0.28 -22.66 -10.95
N ILE A 666 0.90 -22.99 -10.44
CA ILE A 666 2.10 -23.28 -11.23
C ILE A 666 2.51 -24.73 -11.00
#